data_AF-A0A329U3L0-F1
#
_entry.id   AF-A0A329U3L0-F1
#
_cell.length_a   1.000
_cell.length_b   1.000
_cell.length_c   1.000
_cell.angle_alpha   90.00
_cell.angle_beta   90.00
_cell.angle_gamma   90.00
#
_symmetry.space_group_name_H-M   'P 1'
#
loop_
_entity.id
_entity.type
_entity.pdbx_description
1 polymer ?
#
loop_
_entity_poly.entity_id
_entity_poly.type
_entity_poly.pdbx_seq_one_letter_code
_entity_poly.pdbx_strand_id
1 'polypeptide(L)'
;MRRKKLLRQVAAAAVALSMAVSLSAPAFAAEFNLANGGLVITANDDGITVTQEGQTGSTSIADNEEIVVKGTYNGTYNPYGGATLTAEENQQDENQPVTPAKAPAKEETSEETQGAENAPAAEEKQEQKDTENLTDPEQKTETENKDNNSDPDNEEKKEQNAPANGELNASAGEGQESKAEDEDKPKTEAKASAEASTSASDDASNGSRKAPARSSGEKSEIRGIIQIFANTLVKLTLKDATIDQPNAADTSVRGRAAIDIQGSGDVEITVKGYNTLKGCGGDAGIQKNDNVSTGTLTITAEDTNQTLNVSADTNGAAIGGNGYSGDSHGTKNIVIKGGTVNTQGRIGSGWNGGSAENIVITGDAVVDANGGIGGGYGDGKTSITISGNAQVNATYKVDTGSDYGYKYGFGGSDAGLAVIGGGVGSSSKKSHAKVTIQGNAQVTAENRAYGGGAGIGGGANGTGEVIIGGKAQVKATGSAEHHGSWENNGAGAAIGDGGTTAGSSGSVQNGENKFTTDEKSIQDGAKVEMTNIGHNGPNTVTQTRQNGQWVTEGNAEQTPEKCKHSKGEYAAERVPPNCTETGSQTYRCISCGEIIRVEVVATNSGDWYHNYQTVTVQPTCTEDGYTVRKCSRCGKETGQHTSIVKAPGHQYVETTVDPTCTESGYTVQKCSVCGEETGERTNIVAPLGHEYKNGVCIRCGAPEPQENGSAAPNYTVTGAETYETSVVDGRYIIAVPSEDAALSAVLGDLRAIKAQGADVVVFRTRSRESSLVIDEMLAMGTDVTPFVLAHNGGEARLTINGAAHNELIH
;
A
#
# COMPACT_ATOMS: atom_id res chain seq x y z
N MET A 1 -19.44 -86.67 -23.73
CA MET A 1 -19.41 -85.42 -22.93
C MET A 1 -20.51 -84.48 -23.44
N ARG A 2 -21.30 -83.92 -22.53
CA ARG A 2 -22.69 -83.45 -22.71
C ARG A 2 -22.82 -81.98 -23.17
N ARG A 3 -23.80 -81.75 -24.08
CA ARG A 3 -24.80 -80.64 -24.24
C ARG A 3 -24.32 -79.17 -24.09
N LYS A 4 -24.38 -78.32 -25.12
CA LYS A 4 -25.52 -77.53 -25.68
C LYS A 4 -26.11 -76.43 -24.76
N LYS A 5 -26.04 -75.17 -25.27
CA LYS A 5 -26.97 -74.01 -25.16
C LYS A 5 -27.13 -73.28 -23.80
N LEU A 6 -27.37 -71.95 -23.95
CA LEU A 6 -27.87 -70.93 -22.98
C LEU A 6 -26.77 -70.31 -22.09
N LEU A 7 -26.67 -68.98 -21.94
CA LEU A 7 -27.71 -68.05 -21.47
C LEU A 7 -27.59 -66.61 -22.02
N ARG A 8 -28.75 -66.00 -22.27
CA ARG A 8 -29.03 -64.56 -22.32
C ARG A 8 -28.95 -63.97 -20.90
N GLN A 9 -28.89 -62.63 -20.81
CA GLN A 9 -28.80 -61.77 -19.59
C GLN A 9 -27.36 -61.70 -19.07
N VAL A 10 -26.69 -60.54 -19.07
CA VAL A 10 -27.02 -59.37 -18.25
C VAL A 10 -26.75 -58.08 -19.05
N ALA A 11 -27.83 -57.37 -19.41
CA ALA A 11 -27.84 -55.92 -19.47
C ALA A 11 -28.40 -55.43 -18.14
N ALA A 12 -27.91 -54.28 -17.66
CA ALA A 12 -28.26 -53.61 -16.40
C ALA A 12 -27.68 -54.23 -15.12
N ALA A 13 -26.54 -53.69 -14.65
CA ALA A 13 -26.17 -53.60 -13.23
C ALA A 13 -24.84 -52.82 -13.06
N ALA A 14 -24.91 -51.48 -13.03
CA ALA A 14 -23.94 -50.62 -12.32
C ALA A 14 -24.58 -49.28 -11.94
N VAL A 15 -25.88 -49.30 -11.63
CA VAL A 15 -26.62 -48.24 -10.92
C VAL A 15 -27.52 -48.99 -9.95
N ALA A 16 -27.57 -48.54 -8.70
CA ALA A 16 -28.35 -49.06 -7.57
C ALA A 16 -27.77 -50.30 -6.83
N LEU A 17 -26.90 -50.05 -5.85
CA LEU A 17 -26.82 -50.85 -4.61
C LEU A 17 -26.07 -50.10 -3.49
N SER A 18 -26.73 -49.08 -2.93
CA SER A 18 -26.63 -48.77 -1.51
C SER A 18 -27.91 -48.05 -1.03
N MET A 19 -29.08 -48.58 -1.41
CA MET A 19 -30.32 -48.32 -0.67
C MET A 19 -30.60 -49.57 0.17
N ALA A 20 -30.02 -49.60 1.36
CA ALA A 20 -30.61 -50.35 2.45
C ALA A 20 -31.84 -49.57 2.90
N VAL A 21 -33.01 -49.96 2.40
CA VAL A 21 -34.30 -49.51 2.94
C VAL A 21 -34.48 -50.24 4.27
N SER A 22 -33.89 -49.70 5.32
CA SER A 22 -34.53 -49.76 6.63
C SER A 22 -35.76 -48.87 6.51
N LEU A 23 -36.95 -49.45 6.66
CA LEU A 23 -38.19 -48.72 6.92
C LEU A 23 -38.07 -48.05 8.31
N SER A 24 -37.19 -47.06 8.43
CA SER A 24 -37.40 -45.96 9.35
C SER A 24 -38.54 -45.15 8.76
N ALA A 25 -39.51 -44.79 9.60
CA ALA A 25 -40.50 -43.78 9.25
C ALA A 25 -39.81 -42.59 8.55
N PRO A 26 -40.46 -41.89 7.59
CA PRO A 26 -39.86 -40.69 7.02
C PRO A 26 -39.46 -39.79 8.18
N ALA A 27 -38.15 -39.55 8.33
CA ALA A 27 -37.64 -38.56 9.25
C ALA A 27 -38.29 -37.25 8.80
N PHE A 28 -39.25 -36.77 9.58
CA PHE A 28 -39.95 -35.54 9.26
C PHE A 28 -38.93 -34.43 9.45
N ALA A 29 -38.38 -33.91 8.35
CA ALA A 29 -37.51 -32.74 8.39
C ALA A 29 -38.26 -31.62 9.15
N ALA A 30 -37.62 -31.04 10.16
CA ALA A 30 -38.26 -30.02 10.97
C ALA A 30 -38.36 -28.72 10.15
N GLU A 31 -39.59 -28.27 9.90
CA GLU A 31 -39.86 -27.09 9.09
C GLU A 31 -40.07 -25.84 9.95
N PHE A 32 -39.35 -24.78 9.62
CA PHE A 32 -39.43 -23.47 10.26
C PHE A 32 -39.78 -22.39 9.23
N ASN A 33 -40.78 -21.56 9.54
CA ASN A 33 -41.20 -20.45 8.68
C ASN A 33 -40.65 -19.14 9.22
N LEU A 34 -39.90 -18.40 8.41
CA LEU A 34 -39.30 -17.10 8.77
C LEU A 34 -40.33 -16.00 9.06
N ALA A 35 -41.58 -16.17 8.60
CA ALA A 35 -42.67 -15.27 8.97
C ALA A 35 -42.94 -15.27 10.48
N ASN A 36 -42.51 -16.31 11.19
CA ASN A 36 -42.65 -16.46 12.64
C ASN A 36 -41.41 -15.96 13.43
N GLY A 37 -40.47 -15.28 12.78
CA GLY A 37 -39.27 -14.72 13.42
C GLY A 37 -37.98 -15.48 13.09
N GLY A 38 -36.85 -14.90 13.53
CA GLY A 38 -35.51 -15.44 13.32
C GLY A 38 -35.27 -16.76 14.06
N LEU A 39 -34.19 -17.45 13.70
CA LEU A 39 -33.84 -18.76 14.25
C LEU A 39 -32.49 -18.73 14.93
N VAL A 40 -32.37 -19.48 16.03
CA VAL A 40 -31.07 -19.82 16.62
C VAL A 40 -30.93 -21.33 16.65
N ILE A 41 -29.98 -21.84 15.88
CA ILE A 41 -29.65 -23.25 15.73
C ILE A 41 -28.37 -23.51 16.53
N THR A 42 -28.43 -24.39 17.52
CA THR A 42 -27.28 -24.80 18.33
C THR A 42 -27.06 -26.29 18.17
N ALA A 43 -25.88 -26.67 17.67
CA ALA A 43 -25.51 -28.07 17.43
C ALA A 43 -24.22 -28.40 18.18
N ASN A 44 -24.32 -29.29 19.17
CA ASN A 44 -23.24 -29.71 20.06
C ASN A 44 -23.21 -31.24 20.21
N ASP A 45 -22.33 -31.75 21.07
CA ASP A 45 -22.24 -33.17 21.41
C ASP A 45 -23.52 -33.69 22.10
N ASP A 46 -24.33 -32.80 22.67
CA ASP A 46 -25.63 -33.10 23.29
C ASP A 46 -26.81 -33.13 22.29
N GLY A 47 -26.54 -32.82 21.02
CA GLY A 47 -27.49 -32.81 19.92
C GLY A 47 -27.78 -31.43 19.33
N ILE A 48 -28.78 -31.36 18.45
CA ILE A 48 -29.19 -30.13 17.77
C ILE A 48 -30.47 -29.57 18.40
N THR A 49 -30.48 -28.26 18.66
CA THR A 49 -31.66 -27.54 19.13
C THR A 49 -31.91 -26.30 18.29
N VAL A 50 -33.18 -25.99 18.03
CA VAL A 50 -33.61 -24.80 17.30
C VAL A 50 -34.58 -24.00 18.17
N THR A 51 -34.28 -22.73 18.41
CA THR A 51 -35.24 -21.77 18.99
C THR A 51 -35.67 -20.77 17.92
N GLN A 52 -36.91 -20.30 18.03
CA GLN A 52 -37.47 -19.30 17.13
C GLN A 52 -37.84 -18.04 17.92
N GLU A 53 -37.47 -16.88 17.38
CA GLU A 53 -37.76 -15.57 17.97
C GLU A 53 -39.26 -15.44 18.26
N GLY A 54 -39.60 -14.93 19.45
CA GLY A 54 -40.99 -14.77 19.88
C GLY A 54 -41.71 -16.06 20.33
N GLN A 55 -41.03 -17.22 20.31
CA GLN A 55 -41.59 -18.48 20.79
C GLN A 55 -40.91 -18.97 22.08
N THR A 56 -41.71 -19.56 22.97
CA THR A 56 -41.21 -20.18 24.20
C THR A 56 -40.88 -21.65 23.96
N GLY A 57 -39.60 -22.02 24.02
CA GLY A 57 -39.13 -23.40 23.94
C GLY A 57 -38.10 -23.63 22.83
N SER A 58 -37.45 -24.79 22.85
CA SER A 58 -36.54 -25.26 21.79
C SER A 58 -37.09 -26.54 21.17
N THR A 59 -36.88 -26.70 19.87
CA THR A 59 -37.16 -27.94 19.15
C THR A 59 -35.86 -28.74 19.07
N SER A 60 -35.84 -29.94 19.65
CA SER A 60 -34.71 -30.87 19.50
C SER A 60 -34.79 -31.56 18.14
N ILE A 61 -33.67 -31.58 17.43
CA ILE A 61 -33.50 -32.18 16.11
C ILE A 61 -32.45 -33.30 16.24
N ALA A 62 -32.67 -34.44 15.61
CA ALA A 62 -31.66 -35.49 15.60
C ALA A 62 -30.44 -35.09 14.75
N ASP A 63 -29.25 -35.53 15.13
CA ASP A 63 -27.97 -35.09 14.52
C ASP A 63 -27.84 -35.35 13.01
N ASN A 64 -28.69 -36.21 12.46
CA ASN A 64 -28.72 -36.57 11.04
C ASN A 64 -29.93 -36.00 10.28
N GLU A 65 -30.81 -35.28 10.96
CA GLU A 65 -32.02 -34.69 10.37
C GLU A 65 -31.75 -33.33 9.75
N GLU A 66 -32.58 -33.00 8.77
CA GLU A 66 -32.51 -31.74 8.02
C GLU A 66 -33.44 -30.70 8.65
N ILE A 67 -32.93 -29.47 8.81
CA ILE A 67 -33.70 -28.29 9.21
C ILE A 67 -34.15 -27.59 7.93
N VAL A 68 -35.45 -27.51 7.69
CA VAL A 68 -36.01 -26.84 6.50
C VAL A 68 -36.48 -25.45 6.89
N VAL A 69 -35.91 -24.41 6.28
CA VAL A 69 -36.29 -23.01 6.49
C VAL A 69 -36.97 -22.47 5.23
N LYS A 70 -38.13 -21.84 5.41
CA LYS A 70 -38.97 -21.33 4.32
C LYS A 70 -39.63 -19.99 4.65
N GLY A 71 -40.19 -19.34 3.64
CA GLY A 71 -41.00 -18.13 3.80
C GLY A 71 -40.18 -16.86 3.97
N THR A 72 -40.87 -15.75 4.23
CA THR A 72 -40.27 -14.41 4.26
C THR A 72 -40.14 -13.90 5.69
N TYR A 73 -38.96 -13.42 6.06
CA TYR A 73 -38.76 -12.73 7.34
C TYR A 73 -39.37 -11.33 7.29
N ASN A 74 -40.30 -11.03 8.20
CA ASN A 74 -41.05 -9.77 8.25
C ASN A 74 -40.62 -8.86 9.42
N GLY A 75 -39.52 -9.17 10.11
CA GLY A 75 -39.09 -8.40 11.27
C GLY A 75 -38.46 -7.06 10.89
N THR A 76 -38.77 -6.00 11.64
CA THR A 76 -38.14 -4.69 11.50
C THR A 76 -36.87 -4.62 12.33
N TYR A 77 -35.71 -4.48 11.69
CA TYR A 77 -34.44 -4.23 12.38
C TYR A 77 -34.40 -2.79 12.93
N ASN A 78 -34.17 -2.63 14.24
CA ASN A 78 -33.82 -1.34 14.84
C ASN A 78 -32.29 -1.25 15.04
N PRO A 79 -31.56 -0.50 14.20
CA PRO A 79 -30.09 -0.43 14.26
C PRO A 79 -29.54 0.31 15.49
N TYR A 80 -30.38 1.00 16.27
CA TYR A 80 -29.93 1.89 17.37
C TYR A 80 -30.04 1.31 18.78
N GLY A 81 -30.28 0.00 18.94
CA GLY A 81 -30.21 -0.64 20.26
C GLY A 81 -31.25 -0.15 21.29
N GLY A 82 -32.36 0.44 20.85
CA GLY A 82 -33.53 0.66 21.69
C GLY A 82 -34.41 -0.58 21.66
N ALA A 83 -34.51 -1.30 22.78
CA ALA A 83 -35.43 -2.42 22.92
C ALA A 83 -36.84 -2.02 22.47
N THR A 84 -37.39 -2.71 21.48
CA THR A 84 -38.83 -2.72 21.26
C THR A 84 -39.46 -3.46 22.43
N LEU A 85 -39.91 -2.71 23.43
CA LEU A 85 -40.85 -3.23 24.42
C LEU A 85 -42.13 -3.58 23.66
N THR A 86 -42.47 -4.87 23.62
CA THR A 86 -43.77 -5.34 23.12
C THR A 86 -44.88 -4.81 24.02
N ALA A 87 -46.03 -4.48 23.41
CA ALA A 87 -47.14 -3.77 24.02
C ALA A 87 -47.96 -4.57 25.08
N GLU A 88 -47.38 -5.57 25.74
CA GLU A 88 -48.09 -6.46 26.67
C GLU A 88 -47.68 -6.30 28.15
N GLU A 89 -46.72 -5.45 28.49
CA GLU A 89 -46.30 -5.20 29.89
C GLU A 89 -46.83 -3.87 30.49
N ASN A 90 -47.99 -3.37 30.05
CA ASN A 90 -48.60 -2.16 30.63
C ASN A 90 -50.07 -2.35 31.03
N GLN A 91 -50.38 -3.42 31.75
CA GLN A 91 -51.61 -3.51 32.54
C GLN A 91 -51.33 -4.03 33.94
N GLN A 92 -50.97 -3.10 34.84
CA GLN A 92 -51.30 -3.09 36.27
C GLN A 92 -50.60 -1.88 36.92
N ASP A 93 -51.30 -0.76 37.09
CA ASP A 93 -52.01 -0.47 38.34
C ASP A 93 -52.74 0.88 38.19
N GLU A 94 -54.04 0.84 38.45
CA GLU A 94 -54.90 2.02 38.50
C GLU A 94 -54.69 2.77 39.82
N ASN A 95 -54.63 4.11 39.79
CA ASN A 95 -55.39 5.03 40.65
C ASN A 95 -54.69 6.39 40.84
N GLN A 96 -55.10 7.41 40.08
CA GLN A 96 -55.89 8.55 40.59
C GLN A 96 -55.95 9.71 39.57
N PRO A 97 -57.00 10.54 39.61
CA PRO A 97 -57.48 11.28 38.44
C PRO A 97 -57.14 12.77 38.50
N VAL A 98 -56.80 13.39 37.36
CA VAL A 98 -57.19 14.78 37.10
C VAL A 98 -57.32 15.07 35.60
N THR A 99 -58.47 15.60 35.21
CA THR A 99 -58.76 16.25 33.92
C THR A 99 -58.37 17.76 33.97
N PRO A 100 -58.59 18.56 32.92
CA PRO A 100 -57.58 19.00 31.95
C PRO A 100 -57.19 20.49 32.12
N ALA A 101 -55.96 20.87 31.73
CA ALA A 101 -55.55 22.28 31.68
C ALA A 101 -55.09 22.71 30.28
N LYS A 102 -55.64 23.85 29.88
CA LYS A 102 -55.59 24.57 28.61
C LYS A 102 -54.36 25.50 28.54
N ALA A 103 -53.87 25.71 27.31
CA ALA A 103 -52.96 26.73 26.72
C ALA A 103 -52.28 27.83 27.61
N PRO A 104 -51.09 28.30 27.19
CA PRO A 104 -50.99 29.58 26.43
C PRO A 104 -50.02 29.47 25.22
N ALA A 105 -50.24 30.05 24.02
CA ALA A 105 -50.20 31.46 23.58
C ALA A 105 -48.84 32.15 23.88
N LYS A 106 -47.92 32.37 22.93
CA LYS A 106 -47.81 33.32 21.77
C LYS A 106 -47.13 34.65 22.15
N GLU A 107 -46.06 35.03 21.43
CA GLU A 107 -45.72 36.39 20.92
C GLU A 107 -44.39 36.29 20.12
N GLU A 108 -44.33 36.47 18.79
CA GLU A 108 -44.52 37.62 17.87
C GLU A 108 -43.19 38.30 17.48
N THR A 109 -42.87 38.36 16.18
CA THR A 109 -43.12 39.50 15.27
C THR A 109 -42.83 39.04 13.81
N SER A 110 -43.78 38.99 12.85
CA SER A 110 -44.33 40.02 11.92
C SER A 110 -43.26 40.67 11.00
N GLU A 111 -43.38 40.80 9.66
CA GLU A 111 -44.49 41.06 8.72
C GLU A 111 -44.16 40.45 7.32
N GLU A 112 -45.06 39.69 6.67
CA GLU A 112 -45.97 40.05 5.55
C GLU A 112 -45.35 40.85 4.38
N THR A 113 -45.49 40.45 3.10
CA THR A 113 -46.75 40.60 2.32
C THR A 113 -46.77 39.75 1.03
N GLN A 114 -47.82 38.92 0.89
CA GLN A 114 -48.69 38.53 -0.26
C GLN A 114 -48.10 38.31 -1.69
N GLY A 115 -48.50 37.31 -2.48
CA GLY A 115 -49.53 36.27 -2.35
C GLY A 115 -49.80 35.53 -3.68
N ALA A 116 -50.53 34.40 -3.56
CA ALA A 116 -51.28 33.64 -4.57
C ALA A 116 -50.49 32.88 -5.68
N GLU A 117 -50.87 31.70 -6.15
CA GLU A 117 -51.71 30.57 -5.70
C GLU A 117 -51.54 29.45 -6.76
N ASN A 118 -51.69 28.19 -6.33
CA ASN A 118 -52.12 26.99 -7.10
C ASN A 118 -51.17 26.27 -8.09
N ALA A 119 -50.91 25.00 -7.77
CA ALA A 119 -50.46 23.89 -8.64
C ALA A 119 -51.62 23.38 -9.55
N PRO A 120 -51.54 22.25 -10.31
CA PRO A 120 -50.43 21.32 -10.62
C PRO A 120 -50.39 20.81 -12.10
N ALA A 121 -49.49 19.84 -12.35
CA ALA A 121 -49.65 18.63 -13.20
C ALA A 121 -49.33 18.62 -14.72
N ALA A 122 -48.34 17.77 -15.05
CA ALA A 122 -48.42 16.58 -15.91
C ALA A 122 -48.21 16.62 -17.45
N GLU A 123 -47.69 15.47 -17.90
CA GLU A 123 -47.62 14.84 -19.25
C GLU A 123 -46.51 15.32 -20.21
N GLU A 124 -45.50 14.50 -20.52
CA GLU A 124 -45.41 13.25 -21.34
C GLU A 124 -45.35 13.47 -22.87
N LYS A 125 -44.39 12.73 -23.47
CA LYS A 125 -44.35 12.14 -24.83
C LYS A 125 -43.83 12.99 -26.01
N GLN A 126 -42.68 12.58 -26.58
CA GLN A 126 -42.50 11.71 -27.79
C GLN A 126 -42.36 12.58 -29.06
N GLU A 127 -41.66 12.25 -30.14
CA GLU A 127 -40.65 11.27 -30.56
C GLU A 127 -40.25 11.72 -32.00
N GLN A 128 -39.21 11.09 -32.58
CA GLN A 128 -38.95 10.94 -34.03
C GLN A 128 -38.30 12.07 -34.88
N LYS A 129 -36.98 11.90 -35.07
CA LYS A 129 -36.26 11.34 -36.25
C LYS A 129 -36.67 11.69 -37.71
N ASP A 130 -35.59 11.83 -38.51
CA ASP A 130 -35.37 11.58 -39.96
C ASP A 130 -34.92 12.83 -40.75
N THR A 131 -33.63 13.00 -41.10
CA THR A 131 -32.88 12.49 -42.29
C THR A 131 -33.33 13.12 -43.62
N GLU A 132 -32.48 13.96 -44.24
CA GLU A 132 -31.82 13.71 -45.54
C GLU A 132 -31.09 14.95 -46.08
N ASN A 133 -30.15 14.66 -46.98
CA ASN A 133 -29.03 15.42 -47.47
C ASN A 133 -29.39 16.20 -48.76
N LEU A 134 -28.63 17.27 -49.08
CA LEU A 134 -28.03 17.59 -50.40
C LEU A 134 -27.94 19.10 -50.74
N THR A 135 -26.73 19.43 -51.21
CA THR A 135 -26.34 20.40 -52.27
C THR A 135 -26.14 21.90 -51.98
N ASP A 136 -24.90 22.30 -52.30
CA ASP A 136 -24.27 23.63 -52.44
C ASP A 136 -24.75 24.40 -53.69
N PRO A 137 -24.45 25.72 -53.81
CA PRO A 137 -23.59 26.14 -54.92
C PRO A 137 -22.58 27.30 -54.64
N GLU A 138 -21.34 27.14 -55.16
CA GLU A 138 -20.52 28.04 -56.03
C GLU A 138 -20.77 29.58 -56.00
N GLN A 139 -19.81 30.54 -56.06
CA GLN A 139 -18.52 30.64 -56.78
C GLN A 139 -17.73 31.95 -56.46
N LYS A 140 -16.38 31.90 -56.61
CA LYS A 140 -15.39 32.93 -57.10
C LYS A 140 -15.01 34.17 -56.22
N THR A 141 -13.77 34.70 -56.15
CA THR A 141 -12.58 34.68 -57.04
C THR A 141 -11.30 35.20 -56.32
N GLU A 142 -10.11 34.82 -56.83
CA GLU A 142 -8.84 35.61 -56.93
C GLU A 142 -7.93 35.79 -55.66
N THR A 143 -6.58 35.62 -55.63
CA THR A 143 -5.51 35.28 -56.60
C THR A 143 -4.18 34.93 -55.85
N GLU A 144 -3.45 33.91 -56.35
CA GLU A 144 -1.97 33.66 -56.44
C GLU A 144 -1.00 33.91 -55.26
N ASN A 145 -0.32 32.89 -54.72
CA ASN A 145 0.83 32.08 -55.21
C ASN A 145 2.23 32.68 -54.96
N LYS A 146 3.03 32.03 -54.10
CA LYS A 146 4.23 31.25 -54.50
C LYS A 146 5.00 30.67 -53.30
N ASP A 147 5.18 29.36 -53.35
CA ASP A 147 6.28 28.64 -52.71
C ASP A 147 7.63 29.10 -53.28
N ASN A 148 8.68 28.99 -52.48
CA ASN A 148 9.99 28.56 -52.97
C ASN A 148 10.81 27.89 -51.87
N ASN A 149 11.10 26.64 -52.15
CA ASN A 149 12.12 25.79 -51.55
C ASN A 149 13.52 26.41 -51.77
N SER A 150 14.42 26.32 -50.80
CA SER A 150 15.88 26.45 -51.02
C SER A 150 16.65 25.78 -49.89
N ASP A 151 17.35 24.72 -50.27
CA ASP A 151 18.57 24.18 -49.66
C ASP A 151 19.60 25.29 -49.33
N PRO A 152 20.54 25.04 -48.41
CA PRO A 152 21.86 24.65 -48.91
C PRO A 152 22.61 23.56 -48.13
N ASP A 153 23.45 22.88 -48.92
CA ASP A 153 24.51 21.92 -48.62
C ASP A 153 25.57 22.34 -47.57
N ASN A 154 25.90 21.35 -46.72
CA ASN A 154 27.23 20.73 -46.46
C ASN A 154 28.45 21.57 -45.99
N GLU A 155 29.00 21.26 -44.79
CA GLU A 155 30.25 20.47 -44.66
C GLU A 155 30.64 20.09 -43.20
N GLU A 156 30.99 18.80 -43.07
CA GLU A 156 31.99 18.11 -42.23
C GLU A 156 32.05 18.23 -40.69
N LYS A 157 31.79 17.10 -40.00
CA LYS A 157 32.86 16.18 -39.52
C LYS A 157 32.33 14.78 -39.10
N LYS A 158 33.06 13.75 -39.57
CA LYS A 158 32.97 12.29 -39.31
C LYS A 158 33.27 11.96 -37.83
N GLU A 159 32.86 10.82 -37.24
CA GLU A 159 33.25 9.41 -37.48
C GLU A 159 32.21 8.43 -36.87
N GLN A 160 31.70 7.41 -37.60
CA GLN A 160 32.04 5.95 -37.55
C GLN A 160 31.75 5.27 -36.19
N ASN A 161 31.04 4.14 -36.02
CA ASN A 161 30.78 2.96 -36.85
C ASN A 161 29.49 2.22 -36.43
N ALA A 162 28.98 1.40 -37.36
CA ALA A 162 27.83 0.51 -37.27
C ALA A 162 28.16 -0.84 -36.57
N PRO A 163 27.16 -1.73 -36.34
CA PRO A 163 27.14 -2.77 -35.30
C PRO A 163 27.49 -4.18 -35.82
N ALA A 164 27.63 -5.15 -34.92
CA ALA A 164 27.66 -6.57 -35.27
C ALA A 164 26.89 -7.43 -34.26
N ASN A 165 25.89 -8.15 -34.78
CA ASN A 165 25.19 -9.27 -34.14
C ASN A 165 26.09 -10.52 -34.06
N GLY A 166 25.79 -11.45 -33.15
CA GLY A 166 26.44 -12.77 -33.14
C GLY A 166 26.05 -13.70 -31.98
N GLU A 167 24.84 -14.20 -32.04
CA GLU A 167 24.36 -15.55 -31.69
C GLU A 167 25.33 -16.66 -31.14
N LEU A 168 24.77 -17.46 -30.20
CA LEU A 168 24.96 -18.91 -29.94
C LEU A 168 25.79 -19.42 -28.72
N ASN A 169 25.04 -20.14 -27.87
CA ASN A 169 25.26 -21.47 -27.27
C ASN A 169 26.40 -21.77 -26.27
N ALA A 170 25.93 -22.23 -25.10
CA ALA A 170 26.23 -23.52 -24.45
C ALA A 170 27.62 -23.85 -23.88
N SER A 171 27.54 -24.39 -22.65
CA SER A 171 28.32 -25.53 -22.10
C SER A 171 29.64 -25.26 -21.36
N ALA A 172 29.67 -25.81 -20.13
CA ALA A 172 30.82 -26.31 -19.34
C ALA A 172 31.88 -25.28 -18.93
N GLY A 173 32.49 -25.33 -17.76
CA GLY A 173 32.56 -26.31 -16.69
C GLY A 173 33.86 -26.05 -15.89
N GLU A 174 33.85 -26.45 -14.61
CA GLU A 174 35.00 -26.59 -13.70
C GLU A 174 35.62 -25.29 -13.13
N GLY A 175 35.97 -25.17 -11.84
CA GLY A 175 35.98 -26.15 -10.75
C GLY A 175 36.71 -25.60 -9.50
N GLN A 176 36.80 -26.48 -8.49
CA GLN A 176 37.44 -26.41 -7.16
C GLN A 176 36.54 -25.97 -6.00
N GLU A 177 35.91 -26.92 -5.31
CA GLU A 177 36.42 -27.84 -4.23
C GLU A 177 36.45 -27.16 -2.86
N SER A 178 35.78 -27.73 -1.84
CA SER A 178 36.34 -28.85 -1.08
C SER A 178 35.35 -29.94 -0.62
N LYS A 179 35.85 -31.19 -0.75
CA LYS A 179 35.47 -32.51 -0.17
C LYS A 179 35.20 -32.51 1.36
N ALA A 180 34.47 -33.46 1.96
CA ALA A 180 34.60 -34.94 1.95
C ALA A 180 33.24 -35.63 2.30
N GLU A 181 32.76 -36.69 1.61
CA GLU A 181 33.03 -38.16 1.76
C GLU A 181 32.61 -38.71 3.16
N ASP A 182 31.85 -39.80 3.39
CA ASP A 182 31.43 -40.92 2.53
C ASP A 182 30.35 -41.86 3.19
N GLU A 183 29.60 -42.58 2.32
CA GLU A 183 28.81 -43.86 2.34
C GLU A 183 28.01 -44.38 3.58
N ASP A 184 26.96 -45.23 3.54
CA ASP A 184 26.37 -46.13 2.52
C ASP A 184 24.90 -46.56 2.87
N LYS A 185 24.19 -47.12 1.88
CA LYS A 185 22.77 -47.60 1.69
C LYS A 185 22.21 -48.70 2.67
N PRO A 186 20.93 -49.24 2.58
CA PRO A 186 19.84 -49.09 1.57
C PRO A 186 18.34 -49.01 2.01
N LYS A 187 17.49 -48.50 1.08
CA LYS A 187 16.04 -48.76 0.72
C LYS A 187 14.93 -48.97 1.78
N THR A 188 13.84 -48.18 1.69
CA THR A 188 12.48 -48.62 1.25
C THR A 188 11.46 -47.45 1.11
N GLU A 189 10.43 -47.65 0.28
CA GLU A 189 9.41 -46.71 -0.20
C GLU A 189 8.37 -46.29 0.87
N ALA A 190 7.94 -45.01 0.90
CA ALA A 190 6.55 -44.60 1.16
C ALA A 190 6.30 -43.07 1.00
N LYS A 191 5.24 -42.77 0.24
CA LYS A 191 4.33 -41.61 0.19
C LYS A 191 4.74 -40.22 0.73
N ALA A 192 4.44 -39.25 -0.13
CA ALA A 192 4.49 -37.80 0.02
C ALA A 192 3.76 -37.22 1.24
N SER A 193 4.44 -36.31 1.92
CA SER A 193 3.89 -35.18 2.68
C SER A 193 4.87 -34.01 2.55
N ALA A 194 4.39 -32.87 2.07
CA ALA A 194 5.15 -31.63 1.98
C ALA A 194 4.99 -30.86 3.29
N GLU A 195 6.09 -30.69 4.03
CA GLU A 195 6.17 -29.79 5.17
C GLU A 195 6.57 -28.38 4.71
N ALA A 196 5.86 -27.38 5.23
CA ALA A 196 6.15 -25.97 5.06
C ALA A 196 7.20 -25.52 6.09
N SER A 197 8.25 -24.85 5.62
CA SER A 197 9.27 -24.23 6.47
C SER A 197 8.78 -22.91 7.07
N THR A 198 9.20 -22.70 8.31
CA THR A 198 8.84 -21.61 9.23
C THR A 198 9.80 -20.42 9.11
N SER A 199 9.31 -19.22 9.48
CA SER A 199 10.14 -18.15 10.05
C SER A 199 9.35 -17.44 11.15
N ALA A 200 10.04 -17.20 12.26
CA ALA A 200 9.51 -17.07 13.62
C ALA A 200 9.24 -15.64 14.08
N SER A 201 8.31 -15.51 15.05
CA SER A 201 8.49 -14.73 16.29
C SER A 201 7.43 -15.17 17.33
N ASP A 202 7.89 -15.98 18.30
CA ASP A 202 7.58 -16.11 19.74
C ASP A 202 6.12 -16.11 20.26
N ASP A 203 5.69 -16.86 21.28
CA ASP A 203 6.09 -18.08 21.99
C ASP A 203 4.86 -18.50 22.86
N ALA A 204 4.77 -19.80 23.17
CA ALA A 204 3.99 -20.46 24.23
C ALA A 204 2.47 -20.74 24.09
N SER A 205 2.20 -21.99 23.68
CA SER A 205 1.06 -22.87 23.99
C SER A 205 -0.25 -22.69 23.19
N ASN A 206 -0.50 -23.61 22.26
CA ASN A 206 -1.59 -24.59 22.41
C ASN A 206 -1.65 -25.63 21.29
N GLY A 207 -1.91 -26.89 21.67
CA GLY A 207 -2.58 -27.83 20.77
C GLY A 207 -3.96 -27.32 20.36
N SER A 208 -4.45 -27.77 19.20
CA SER A 208 -5.70 -27.41 18.52
C SER A 208 -6.79 -26.91 19.48
N ARG A 209 -6.89 -25.58 19.69
CA ARG A 209 -8.00 -24.99 20.47
C ARG A 209 -9.27 -25.05 19.63
N LYS A 210 -10.33 -25.65 20.17
CA LYS A 210 -11.72 -25.48 19.70
C LYS A 210 -12.02 -23.98 19.70
N ALA A 211 -12.44 -23.41 18.57
CA ALA A 211 -12.78 -21.99 18.51
C ALA A 211 -13.91 -21.68 19.51
N PRO A 212 -13.82 -20.60 20.31
CA PRO A 212 -14.87 -20.27 21.25
C PRO A 212 -16.12 -19.84 20.48
N ALA A 213 -17.17 -20.67 20.50
CA ALA A 213 -18.51 -20.21 20.16
C ALA A 213 -18.94 -19.19 21.22
N ARG A 214 -19.43 -18.01 20.82
CA ARG A 214 -20.07 -17.09 21.77
C ARG A 214 -21.27 -17.82 22.40
N SER A 215 -21.38 -17.80 23.72
CA SER A 215 -22.46 -18.51 24.40
C SER A 215 -23.81 -17.91 24.02
N SER A 216 -24.84 -18.75 23.90
CA SER A 216 -26.23 -18.35 23.63
C SER A 216 -26.87 -17.45 24.71
N GLY A 217 -26.13 -17.12 25.79
CA GLY A 217 -26.61 -16.42 26.98
C GLY A 217 -26.16 -14.96 27.15
N GLU A 218 -25.26 -14.42 26.32
CA GLU A 218 -24.96 -12.98 26.36
C GLU A 218 -26.01 -12.22 25.55
N LYS A 219 -26.91 -11.51 26.24
CA LYS A 219 -28.00 -10.68 25.68
C LYS A 219 -27.56 -9.54 24.74
N SER A 220 -26.30 -9.48 24.37
CA SER A 220 -25.76 -8.65 23.29
C SER A 220 -24.90 -9.61 22.46
N GLU A 221 -25.32 -10.12 21.31
CA GLU A 221 -25.70 -9.39 20.10
C GLU A 221 -26.29 -10.40 19.10
N ILE A 222 -27.59 -10.35 18.79
CA ILE A 222 -28.18 -11.11 17.67
C ILE A 222 -27.58 -10.54 16.36
N ARG A 223 -26.54 -11.19 15.84
CA ARG A 223 -25.82 -10.76 14.62
C ARG A 223 -26.34 -11.42 13.34
N GLY A 224 -27.26 -12.37 13.44
CA GLY A 224 -27.93 -12.99 12.28
C GLY A 224 -29.44 -13.15 12.49
N ILE A 225 -30.22 -13.13 11.39
CA ILE A 225 -31.63 -13.56 11.41
C ILE A 225 -31.75 -15.07 11.60
N ILE A 226 -30.88 -15.83 10.95
CA ILE A 226 -30.64 -17.25 11.25
C ILE A 226 -29.23 -17.34 11.83
N GLN A 227 -29.13 -17.70 13.11
CA GLN A 227 -27.85 -17.93 13.77
C GLN A 227 -27.57 -19.42 13.89
N ILE A 228 -26.34 -19.81 13.57
CA ILE A 228 -25.91 -21.21 13.59
C ILE A 228 -24.65 -21.31 14.44
N PHE A 229 -24.79 -21.89 15.63
CA PHE A 229 -23.68 -22.30 16.49
C PHE A 229 -23.41 -23.79 16.24
N ALA A 230 -22.60 -24.08 15.23
CA ALA A 230 -22.26 -25.44 14.80
C ALA A 230 -20.95 -25.91 15.44
N ASN A 231 -21.01 -26.77 16.45
CA ASN A 231 -19.86 -27.55 16.92
C ASN A 231 -19.85 -28.97 16.37
N THR A 232 -21.00 -29.42 15.85
CA THR A 232 -21.21 -30.64 15.05
C THR A 232 -21.84 -30.27 13.70
N LEU A 233 -22.04 -31.24 12.81
CA LEU A 233 -22.61 -31.01 11.47
C LEU A 233 -24.04 -30.47 11.57
N VAL A 234 -24.33 -29.37 10.85
CA VAL A 234 -25.68 -28.83 10.67
C VAL A 234 -26.10 -28.95 9.21
N LYS A 235 -27.27 -29.55 8.97
CA LYS A 235 -27.89 -29.64 7.64
C LYS A 235 -29.10 -28.73 7.55
N LEU A 236 -29.03 -27.74 6.69
CA LEU A 236 -30.05 -26.73 6.47
C LEU A 236 -30.56 -26.81 5.03
N THR A 237 -31.86 -26.96 4.82
CA THR A 237 -32.48 -26.68 3.52
C THR A 237 -33.09 -25.29 3.56
N LEU A 238 -32.73 -24.43 2.59
CA LEU A 238 -33.46 -23.20 2.29
C LEU A 238 -34.46 -23.51 1.17
N LYS A 239 -35.75 -23.25 1.43
CA LYS A 239 -36.84 -23.50 0.49
C LYS A 239 -37.71 -22.28 0.31
N ASP A 240 -37.51 -21.56 -0.79
CA ASP A 240 -38.20 -20.30 -1.09
C ASP A 240 -38.14 -19.31 0.10
N ALA A 241 -36.97 -19.26 0.75
CA ALA A 241 -36.70 -18.42 1.91
C ALA A 241 -36.24 -17.02 1.48
N THR A 242 -36.83 -15.99 2.07
CA THR A 242 -36.50 -14.60 1.78
C THR A 242 -36.19 -13.83 3.07
N ILE A 243 -34.99 -13.27 3.14
CA ILE A 243 -34.56 -12.30 4.15
C ILE A 243 -34.05 -11.08 3.38
N ASP A 244 -34.87 -10.03 3.31
CA ASP A 244 -34.55 -8.78 2.61
C ASP A 244 -34.43 -7.65 3.63
N GLN A 245 -33.23 -7.49 4.19
CA GLN A 245 -32.97 -6.46 5.20
C GLN A 245 -32.87 -5.06 4.57
N PRO A 246 -33.26 -4.00 5.31
CA PRO A 246 -33.14 -2.63 4.81
C PRO A 246 -31.67 -2.23 4.67
N ASN A 247 -31.41 -1.25 3.80
CA ASN A 247 -30.09 -0.64 3.70
C ASN A 247 -29.79 0.18 4.95
N ALA A 248 -28.55 0.10 5.43
CA ALA A 248 -28.02 0.93 6.47
C ALA A 248 -27.97 2.41 6.03
N ALA A 249 -28.09 3.30 7.01
CA ALA A 249 -27.95 4.75 6.78
C ALA A 249 -26.51 5.14 6.39
N ASP A 250 -25.51 4.44 6.92
CA ASP A 250 -24.08 4.64 6.65
C ASP A 250 -23.26 3.38 7.04
N THR A 251 -21.93 3.43 6.83
CA THR A 251 -20.99 2.32 7.11
C THR A 251 -20.68 2.11 8.60
N SER A 252 -21.13 3.01 9.48
CA SER A 252 -21.01 2.89 10.93
C SER A 252 -22.21 2.18 11.57
N VAL A 253 -23.26 1.93 10.81
CA VAL A 253 -24.39 1.12 11.27
C VAL A 253 -23.89 -0.28 11.57
N ARG A 254 -24.18 -0.71 12.81
CA ARG A 254 -23.86 -2.04 13.28
C ARG A 254 -24.54 -3.08 12.38
N GLY A 255 -23.76 -4.04 11.92
CA GLY A 255 -24.23 -5.02 10.94
C GLY A 255 -25.22 -6.04 11.51
N ARG A 256 -25.97 -6.65 10.60
CA ARG A 256 -26.75 -7.87 10.84
C ARG A 256 -26.77 -8.75 9.60
N ALA A 257 -26.30 -9.97 9.71
CA ALA A 257 -26.32 -10.96 8.64
C ALA A 257 -27.71 -11.59 8.44
N ALA A 258 -27.99 -12.10 7.24
CA ALA A 258 -29.17 -12.95 7.06
C ALA A 258 -28.93 -14.33 7.70
N ILE A 259 -27.74 -14.90 7.49
CA ILE A 259 -27.27 -16.10 8.18
C ILE A 259 -25.92 -15.80 8.83
N ASP A 260 -25.76 -16.08 10.12
CA ASP A 260 -24.50 -15.96 10.85
C ASP A 260 -24.03 -17.33 11.35
N ILE A 261 -22.83 -17.76 10.93
CA ILE A 261 -22.27 -19.09 11.20
C ILE A 261 -21.08 -18.97 12.14
N GLN A 262 -21.12 -19.75 13.22
CA GLN A 262 -20.09 -19.83 14.25
C GLN A 262 -19.83 -21.29 14.65
N GLY A 263 -18.68 -21.54 15.27
CA GLY A 263 -18.27 -22.84 15.77
C GLY A 263 -17.39 -23.66 14.82
N SER A 264 -17.02 -24.86 15.27
CA SER A 264 -16.05 -25.72 14.58
C SER A 264 -16.65 -26.76 13.63
N GLY A 265 -17.96 -26.99 13.68
CA GLY A 265 -18.69 -27.96 12.88
C GLY A 265 -18.99 -27.44 11.47
N ASP A 266 -19.16 -28.37 10.54
CA ASP A 266 -19.54 -28.06 9.16
C ASP A 266 -21.02 -27.65 9.08
N VAL A 267 -21.33 -26.76 8.13
CA VAL A 267 -22.70 -26.36 7.80
C VAL A 267 -22.95 -26.66 6.33
N GLU A 268 -23.93 -27.52 6.07
CA GLU A 268 -24.39 -27.85 4.72
C GLU A 268 -25.72 -27.12 4.46
N ILE A 269 -25.73 -26.23 3.47
CA ILE A 269 -26.92 -25.54 2.99
C ILE A 269 -27.35 -26.15 1.66
N THR A 270 -28.53 -26.76 1.64
CA THR A 270 -29.22 -27.24 0.44
C THR A 270 -30.19 -26.19 -0.05
N VAL A 271 -30.04 -25.74 -1.29
CA VAL A 271 -30.90 -24.73 -1.91
C VAL A 271 -32.03 -25.41 -2.68
N LYS A 272 -33.28 -25.02 -2.37
CA LYS A 272 -34.49 -25.42 -3.09
C LYS A 272 -35.33 -24.19 -3.44
N GLY A 273 -35.85 -24.14 -4.66
CA GLY A 273 -36.61 -23.01 -5.18
C GLY A 273 -35.78 -21.74 -5.30
N TYR A 274 -36.39 -20.60 -5.03
CA TYR A 274 -35.79 -19.27 -5.18
C TYR A 274 -35.57 -18.61 -3.82
N ASN A 275 -34.32 -18.45 -3.41
CA ASN A 275 -33.96 -17.92 -2.10
C ASN A 275 -33.26 -16.57 -2.23
N THR A 276 -33.54 -15.66 -1.30
CA THR A 276 -32.93 -14.31 -1.27
C THR A 276 -32.47 -14.01 0.15
N LEU A 277 -31.19 -13.68 0.33
CA LEU A 277 -30.56 -13.43 1.61
C LEU A 277 -29.76 -12.13 1.57
N LYS A 278 -30.20 -11.11 2.30
CA LYS A 278 -29.55 -9.81 2.35
C LYS A 278 -29.07 -9.47 3.75
N GLY A 279 -27.79 -9.18 3.87
CA GLY A 279 -27.19 -8.57 5.08
C GLY A 279 -27.52 -7.08 5.17
N CYS A 280 -27.32 -6.49 6.34
CA CYS A 280 -27.44 -5.05 6.60
C CYS A 280 -26.15 -4.51 7.23
N GLY A 281 -25.78 -3.27 6.89
CA GLY A 281 -24.57 -2.63 7.40
C GLY A 281 -23.30 -3.33 6.91
N GLY A 282 -22.33 -3.48 7.80
CA GLY A 282 -21.02 -4.09 7.49
C GLY A 282 -21.00 -5.64 7.50
N ASP A 283 -22.11 -6.29 7.84
CA ASP A 283 -22.20 -7.75 7.92
C ASP A 283 -22.59 -8.38 6.58
N ALA A 284 -22.24 -9.65 6.42
CA ALA A 284 -22.46 -10.37 5.17
C ALA A 284 -23.90 -10.89 5.02
N GLY A 285 -24.31 -11.24 3.79
CA GLY A 285 -25.58 -11.95 3.59
C GLY A 285 -25.54 -13.33 4.26
N ILE A 286 -24.52 -14.12 3.94
CA ILE A 286 -24.14 -15.32 4.69
C ILE A 286 -22.78 -15.06 5.32
N GLN A 287 -22.77 -14.84 6.63
CA GLN A 287 -21.59 -14.50 7.39
C GLN A 287 -20.88 -15.73 7.94
N LYS A 288 -19.57 -15.77 7.70
CA LYS A 288 -18.66 -16.81 8.17
C LYS A 288 -17.28 -16.20 8.42
N ASN A 289 -17.10 -15.66 9.62
CA ASN A 289 -15.84 -15.05 10.03
C ASN A 289 -14.87 -16.12 10.55
N ASP A 290 -13.62 -16.08 10.10
CA ASP A 290 -12.61 -17.12 10.41
C ASP A 290 -12.17 -17.18 11.88
N ASN A 291 -12.30 -16.08 12.62
CA ASN A 291 -11.99 -16.00 14.05
C ASN A 291 -12.97 -16.79 14.93
N VAL A 292 -14.21 -16.99 14.49
CA VAL A 292 -15.28 -17.68 15.25
C VAL A 292 -15.86 -18.90 14.54
N SER A 293 -15.52 -19.13 13.26
CA SER A 293 -15.99 -20.26 12.48
C SER A 293 -14.85 -20.96 11.74
N THR A 294 -14.50 -22.18 12.19
CA THR A 294 -13.44 -22.99 11.56
C THR A 294 -13.97 -24.10 10.66
N GLY A 295 -15.23 -24.50 10.82
CA GLY A 295 -15.88 -25.52 9.99
C GLY A 295 -16.05 -25.08 8.53
N THR A 296 -16.48 -26.00 7.68
CA THR A 296 -16.73 -25.77 6.25
C THR A 296 -18.18 -25.38 6.02
N LEU A 297 -18.41 -24.29 5.28
CA LEU A 297 -19.71 -23.98 4.70
C LEU A 297 -19.80 -24.64 3.32
N THR A 298 -20.75 -25.56 3.13
CA THR A 298 -21.01 -26.20 1.84
C THR A 298 -22.40 -25.83 1.32
N ILE A 299 -22.47 -25.26 0.12
CA ILE A 299 -23.71 -24.94 -0.58
C ILE A 299 -23.93 -25.97 -1.69
N THR A 300 -25.11 -26.58 -1.70
CA THR A 300 -25.51 -27.58 -2.70
C THR A 300 -26.91 -27.31 -3.23
N ALA A 301 -27.20 -27.83 -4.41
CA ALA A 301 -28.55 -27.87 -4.93
C ALA A 301 -28.72 -29.08 -5.85
N GLU A 302 -29.96 -29.45 -6.13
CA GLU A 302 -30.29 -30.56 -7.03
C GLU A 302 -29.89 -30.28 -8.48
N ASP A 303 -30.13 -29.04 -8.94
CA ASP A 303 -29.85 -28.58 -10.29
C ASP A 303 -29.63 -27.06 -10.32
N THR A 304 -29.35 -26.51 -11.50
CA THR A 304 -29.12 -25.08 -11.71
C THR A 304 -30.41 -24.23 -11.72
N ASN A 305 -31.59 -24.84 -11.63
CA ASN A 305 -32.85 -24.08 -11.48
C ASN A 305 -33.05 -23.60 -10.04
N GLN A 306 -32.39 -24.24 -9.07
CA GLN A 306 -32.40 -23.80 -7.68
C GLN A 306 -31.50 -22.58 -7.54
N THR A 307 -32.07 -21.47 -7.05
CA THR A 307 -31.39 -20.17 -7.03
C THR A 307 -31.18 -19.69 -5.61
N LEU A 308 -29.97 -19.21 -5.34
CA LEU A 308 -29.59 -18.52 -4.11
C LEU A 308 -29.04 -17.14 -4.45
N ASN A 309 -29.79 -16.10 -4.14
CA ASN A 309 -29.34 -14.72 -4.27
C ASN A 309 -28.85 -14.24 -2.91
N VAL A 310 -27.61 -13.75 -2.84
CA VAL A 310 -27.01 -13.27 -1.60
C VAL A 310 -26.42 -11.87 -1.80
N SER A 311 -26.77 -10.93 -0.95
CA SER A 311 -26.27 -9.55 -1.05
C SER A 311 -25.72 -9.03 0.27
N ALA A 312 -24.60 -8.33 0.19
CA ALA A 312 -24.18 -7.39 1.23
C ALA A 312 -24.89 -6.04 1.02
N ASP A 313 -24.85 -5.19 2.04
CA ASP A 313 -25.42 -3.83 1.96
C ASP A 313 -24.33 -2.76 1.79
N THR A 314 -23.37 -2.73 2.72
CA THR A 314 -22.21 -1.82 2.64
C THR A 314 -20.91 -2.60 2.39
N ASN A 315 -20.13 -2.89 3.42
CA ASN A 315 -18.73 -3.32 3.34
C ASN A 315 -18.52 -4.84 3.54
N GLY A 316 -19.56 -5.58 3.92
CA GLY A 316 -19.48 -7.04 4.12
C GLY A 316 -19.34 -7.83 2.81
N ALA A 317 -18.85 -9.05 2.88
CA ALA A 317 -18.97 -9.99 1.77
C ALA A 317 -20.45 -10.35 1.52
N ALA A 318 -20.81 -10.80 0.32
CA ALA A 318 -22.11 -11.45 0.16
C ALA A 318 -22.10 -12.80 0.90
N ILE A 319 -21.05 -13.60 0.69
CA ILE A 319 -20.82 -14.88 1.36
C ILE A 319 -19.40 -14.87 1.92
N GLY A 320 -19.26 -14.89 3.25
CA GLY A 320 -17.97 -14.96 3.94
C GLY A 320 -17.82 -13.91 5.03
N GLY A 321 -16.69 -13.20 5.04
CA GLY A 321 -16.30 -12.29 6.13
C GLY A 321 -17.05 -10.95 6.12
N ASN A 322 -17.20 -10.33 7.28
CA ASN A 322 -17.74 -8.97 7.42
C ASN A 322 -16.69 -7.88 7.08
N GLY A 323 -17.13 -6.62 7.00
CA GLY A 323 -16.28 -5.47 6.65
C GLY A 323 -16.53 -4.22 7.50
N TYR A 324 -16.93 -4.40 8.75
CA TYR A 324 -17.17 -3.28 9.67
C TYR A 324 -15.86 -2.64 10.14
N SER A 325 -15.75 -1.32 10.10
CA SER A 325 -14.53 -0.59 10.48
C SER A 325 -14.12 -0.91 11.93
N GLY A 326 -12.98 -1.57 12.11
CA GLY A 326 -12.46 -1.97 13.43
C GLY A 326 -12.86 -3.38 13.91
N ASP A 327 -13.75 -4.08 13.21
CA ASP A 327 -14.16 -5.47 13.49
C ASP A 327 -14.33 -6.27 12.18
N SER A 328 -13.43 -6.05 11.21
CA SER A 328 -13.45 -6.73 9.90
C SER A 328 -12.73 -8.08 9.96
N HIS A 329 -13.25 -9.09 9.27
CA HIS A 329 -12.73 -10.45 9.36
C HIS A 329 -12.55 -11.13 8.01
N GLY A 330 -11.57 -12.03 7.97
CA GLY A 330 -11.35 -12.91 6.83
C GLY A 330 -12.31 -14.09 6.85
N THR A 331 -12.19 -14.96 5.85
CA THR A 331 -12.97 -16.18 5.80
C THR A 331 -12.18 -17.35 5.26
N LYS A 332 -12.59 -18.56 5.63
CA LYS A 332 -12.02 -19.81 5.14
C LYS A 332 -13.08 -20.90 4.96
N ASN A 333 -12.79 -21.86 4.10
CA ASN A 333 -13.55 -23.11 3.93
C ASN A 333 -14.99 -22.87 3.45
N ILE A 334 -15.12 -22.30 2.25
CA ILE A 334 -16.42 -22.11 1.57
C ILE A 334 -16.43 -23.00 0.33
N VAL A 335 -17.46 -23.82 0.18
CA VAL A 335 -17.59 -24.77 -0.93
C VAL A 335 -18.95 -24.61 -1.60
N ILE A 336 -18.97 -24.39 -2.91
CA ILE A 336 -20.20 -24.32 -3.73
C ILE A 336 -20.15 -25.44 -4.76
N LYS A 337 -21.11 -26.38 -4.71
CA LYS A 337 -21.10 -27.60 -5.55
C LYS A 337 -22.21 -27.66 -6.59
N GLY A 338 -23.25 -26.85 -6.47
CA GLY A 338 -24.41 -26.88 -7.36
C GLY A 338 -25.36 -25.70 -7.12
N GLY A 339 -26.36 -25.58 -7.99
CA GLY A 339 -27.29 -24.46 -7.99
C GLY A 339 -26.77 -23.26 -8.78
N THR A 340 -27.65 -22.26 -8.91
CA THR A 340 -27.29 -20.91 -9.37
C THR A 340 -27.12 -20.01 -8.16
N VAL A 341 -25.91 -19.51 -7.93
CA VAL A 341 -25.58 -18.61 -6.82
C VAL A 341 -25.23 -17.24 -7.38
N ASN A 342 -26.08 -16.26 -7.10
CA ASN A 342 -25.89 -14.88 -7.53
C ASN A 342 -25.49 -14.05 -6.32
N THR A 343 -24.37 -13.32 -6.42
CA THR A 343 -23.96 -12.43 -5.34
C THR A 343 -23.95 -10.96 -5.75
N GLN A 344 -24.35 -10.08 -4.83
CA GLN A 344 -24.08 -8.64 -4.85
C GLN A 344 -23.16 -8.32 -3.67
N GLY A 345 -21.87 -8.34 -3.92
CA GLY A 345 -20.80 -8.40 -2.93
C GLY A 345 -19.90 -9.62 -3.18
N ARG A 346 -18.72 -9.60 -2.56
CA ARG A 346 -17.68 -10.62 -2.75
C ARG A 346 -18.07 -11.98 -2.18
N ILE A 347 -17.60 -13.06 -2.80
CA ILE A 347 -17.50 -14.37 -2.14
C ILE A 347 -16.10 -14.47 -1.55
N GLY A 348 -15.98 -14.43 -0.23
CA GLY A 348 -14.69 -14.32 0.45
C GLY A 348 -14.74 -13.28 1.57
N SER A 349 -13.76 -12.38 1.60
CA SER A 349 -13.65 -11.42 2.71
C SER A 349 -14.31 -10.09 2.38
N GLY A 350 -14.86 -9.44 3.41
CA GLY A 350 -15.38 -8.07 3.31
C GLY A 350 -14.25 -7.04 3.17
N TRP A 351 -14.62 -5.77 3.10
CA TRP A 351 -13.70 -4.64 3.13
C TRP A 351 -12.82 -4.70 4.39
N ASN A 352 -11.49 -4.61 4.25
CA ASN A 352 -10.50 -4.83 5.32
C ASN A 352 -10.48 -6.23 5.97
N GLY A 353 -11.18 -7.23 5.42
CA GLY A 353 -11.16 -8.60 5.96
C GLY A 353 -9.88 -9.39 5.66
N GLY A 354 -8.97 -8.87 4.82
CA GLY A 354 -7.70 -9.54 4.49
C GLY A 354 -7.87 -10.89 3.78
N SER A 355 -7.50 -11.98 4.45
CA SER A 355 -7.34 -13.33 3.86
C SER A 355 -8.65 -14.03 3.53
N ALA A 356 -8.66 -14.79 2.42
CA ALA A 356 -9.80 -15.60 1.98
C ALA A 356 -9.31 -16.96 1.46
N GLU A 357 -9.34 -18.01 2.28
CA GLU A 357 -8.68 -19.28 1.96
C GLU A 357 -9.65 -20.45 1.76
N ASN A 358 -9.27 -21.39 0.91
CA ASN A 358 -10.03 -22.61 0.63
C ASN A 358 -11.47 -22.30 0.18
N ILE A 359 -11.59 -21.38 -0.79
CA ILE A 359 -12.84 -21.17 -1.53
C ILE A 359 -12.86 -22.14 -2.70
N VAL A 360 -13.87 -23.01 -2.76
CA VAL A 360 -13.98 -24.06 -3.76
C VAL A 360 -15.31 -23.95 -4.49
N ILE A 361 -15.27 -23.81 -5.81
CA ILE A 361 -16.44 -23.86 -6.69
C ILE A 361 -16.25 -25.07 -7.61
N THR A 362 -17.17 -26.02 -7.58
CA THR A 362 -17.01 -27.30 -8.27
C THR A 362 -18.34 -27.89 -8.70
N GLY A 363 -18.31 -29.08 -9.30
CA GLY A 363 -19.49 -29.75 -9.84
C GLY A 363 -20.05 -28.98 -11.03
N ASP A 364 -21.37 -28.79 -11.03
CA ASP A 364 -22.11 -28.08 -12.08
C ASP A 364 -22.66 -26.72 -11.56
N ALA A 365 -22.03 -26.16 -10.53
CA ALA A 365 -22.42 -24.87 -9.96
C ALA A 365 -22.33 -23.74 -11.01
N VAL A 366 -23.34 -22.86 -11.02
CA VAL A 366 -23.33 -21.59 -11.76
C VAL A 366 -23.21 -20.47 -10.74
N VAL A 367 -22.15 -19.66 -10.82
CA VAL A 367 -21.86 -18.60 -9.85
C VAL A 367 -21.65 -17.28 -10.58
N ASP A 368 -22.55 -16.34 -10.33
CA ASP A 368 -22.45 -14.96 -10.82
C ASP A 368 -22.02 -14.05 -9.65
N ALA A 369 -20.71 -13.84 -9.51
CA ALA A 369 -20.09 -13.15 -8.39
C ALA A 369 -19.84 -11.65 -8.68
N ASN A 370 -20.87 -10.82 -8.51
CA ASN A 370 -20.75 -9.37 -8.67
C ASN A 370 -20.08 -8.79 -7.42
N GLY A 371 -18.86 -8.28 -7.54
CA GLY A 371 -17.97 -7.91 -6.42
C GLY A 371 -16.75 -8.83 -6.29
N GLY A 372 -16.69 -9.89 -7.08
CA GLY A 372 -15.53 -10.78 -7.20
C GLY A 372 -15.50 -11.92 -6.18
N ILE A 373 -14.38 -12.66 -6.18
CA ILE A 373 -14.12 -13.81 -5.33
C ILE A 373 -12.73 -13.68 -4.73
N GLY A 374 -12.60 -13.83 -3.41
CA GLY A 374 -11.31 -13.90 -2.73
C GLY A 374 -11.11 -12.87 -1.63
N GLY A 375 -9.89 -12.33 -1.54
CA GLY A 375 -9.45 -11.48 -0.43
C GLY A 375 -10.03 -10.08 -0.45
N GLY A 376 -10.04 -9.44 0.73
CA GLY A 376 -10.38 -8.03 0.94
C GLY A 376 -9.11 -7.17 1.06
N TYR A 377 -9.25 -5.92 1.48
CA TYR A 377 -8.09 -5.06 1.75
C TYR A 377 -7.25 -5.61 2.92
N GLY A 378 -5.92 -5.47 2.83
CA GLY A 378 -4.97 -5.88 3.88
C GLY A 378 -4.15 -7.12 3.52
N ASP A 379 -3.10 -7.36 4.32
CA ASP A 379 -2.16 -8.47 4.11
C ASP A 379 -2.90 -9.81 4.24
N GLY A 380 -3.03 -10.54 3.14
CA GLY A 380 -3.80 -11.78 3.18
C GLY A 380 -3.38 -12.81 2.15
N LYS A 381 -3.48 -14.07 2.56
CA LYS A 381 -3.41 -15.22 1.66
C LYS A 381 -4.79 -15.46 1.07
N THR A 382 -4.83 -15.73 -0.22
CA THR A 382 -6.05 -16.16 -0.90
C THR A 382 -5.82 -17.50 -1.58
N SER A 383 -6.76 -18.44 -1.44
CA SER A 383 -6.73 -19.70 -2.19
C SER A 383 -8.12 -20.06 -2.72
N ILE A 384 -8.19 -20.21 -4.05
CA ILE A 384 -9.45 -20.45 -4.78
C ILE A 384 -9.24 -21.64 -5.72
N THR A 385 -10.20 -22.57 -5.73
CA THR A 385 -10.23 -23.68 -6.68
C THR A 385 -11.55 -23.69 -7.43
N ILE A 386 -11.51 -23.62 -8.76
CA ILE A 386 -12.65 -23.76 -9.66
C ILE A 386 -12.45 -25.02 -10.50
N SER A 387 -13.41 -25.94 -10.48
CA SER A 387 -13.22 -27.29 -11.07
C SER A 387 -14.54 -27.92 -11.54
N GLY A 388 -14.46 -29.14 -12.09
CA GLY A 388 -15.65 -29.83 -12.60
C GLY A 388 -16.15 -29.17 -13.89
N ASN A 389 -17.45 -28.92 -13.99
CA ASN A 389 -18.05 -28.14 -15.08
C ASN A 389 -18.60 -26.80 -14.58
N ALA A 390 -18.08 -26.31 -13.44
CA ALA A 390 -18.54 -25.08 -12.84
C ALA A 390 -18.45 -23.90 -13.82
N GLN A 391 -19.47 -23.05 -13.80
CA GLN A 391 -19.55 -21.82 -14.59
C GLN A 391 -19.45 -20.65 -13.62
N VAL A 392 -18.42 -19.82 -13.77
CA VAL A 392 -18.16 -18.70 -12.88
C VAL A 392 -18.03 -17.43 -13.70
N ASN A 393 -18.92 -16.47 -13.48
CA ASN A 393 -18.81 -15.12 -14.01
C ASN A 393 -18.59 -14.16 -12.83
N ALA A 394 -17.37 -13.66 -12.69
CA ALA A 394 -17.02 -12.71 -11.65
C ALA A 394 -16.77 -11.33 -12.26
N THR A 395 -17.28 -10.29 -11.60
CA THR A 395 -17.04 -8.90 -11.99
C THR A 395 -16.64 -8.07 -10.79
N TYR A 396 -15.94 -6.97 -11.00
CA TYR A 396 -15.67 -6.01 -9.93
C TYR A 396 -16.92 -5.19 -9.54
N LYS A 397 -17.92 -5.09 -10.43
CA LYS A 397 -19.09 -4.23 -10.22
C LYS A 397 -20.06 -4.88 -9.24
N VAL A 398 -20.61 -4.07 -8.33
CA VAL A 398 -21.67 -4.46 -7.40
C VAL A 398 -22.88 -3.54 -7.64
N ASP A 399 -24.09 -4.08 -7.69
CA ASP A 399 -25.33 -3.30 -7.80
C ASP A 399 -26.22 -3.58 -6.59
N THR A 400 -25.89 -2.95 -5.46
CA THR A 400 -26.61 -3.10 -4.18
C THR A 400 -27.74 -2.08 -4.00
N GLY A 401 -27.88 -1.11 -4.91
CA GLY A 401 -28.82 0.01 -4.76
C GLY A 401 -28.53 0.92 -3.55
N SER A 402 -27.39 0.75 -2.86
CA SER A 402 -26.94 1.63 -1.78
C SER A 402 -25.94 2.65 -2.33
N ASP A 403 -26.28 3.95 -2.25
CA ASP A 403 -25.38 5.06 -2.66
C ASP A 403 -24.03 5.01 -1.92
N TYR A 404 -24.01 4.40 -0.73
CA TYR A 404 -22.83 4.31 0.14
C TYR A 404 -21.86 3.19 -0.22
N GLY A 405 -22.34 2.07 -0.80
CA GLY A 405 -21.46 0.99 -1.28
C GLY A 405 -20.54 1.46 -2.41
N TYR A 406 -21.03 2.36 -3.26
CA TYR A 406 -20.27 3.01 -4.35
C TYR A 406 -19.28 4.06 -3.84
N LYS A 407 -19.58 4.79 -2.76
CA LYS A 407 -18.78 5.93 -2.31
C LYS A 407 -17.61 5.53 -1.39
N TYR A 408 -17.73 4.46 -0.59
CA TYR A 408 -16.76 4.14 0.48
C TYR A 408 -16.52 2.64 0.78
N GLY A 409 -17.12 1.68 0.06
CA GLY A 409 -17.15 0.28 0.54
C GLY A 409 -16.77 -0.82 -0.44
N PHE A 410 -17.17 -0.72 -1.71
CA PHE A 410 -16.76 -1.64 -2.78
C PHE A 410 -16.56 -0.95 -4.14
N GLY A 411 -16.95 0.32 -4.27
CA GLY A 411 -16.90 1.07 -5.54
C GLY A 411 -16.12 2.39 -5.54
N GLY A 412 -15.43 2.76 -4.45
CA GLY A 412 -14.64 3.99 -4.37
C GLY A 412 -13.16 3.69 -4.36
N SER A 413 -12.42 4.06 -5.43
CA SER A 413 -10.93 4.02 -5.54
C SER A 413 -10.19 2.70 -5.16
N ASP A 414 -10.90 1.64 -4.77
CA ASP A 414 -10.37 0.34 -4.32
C ASP A 414 -10.12 -0.64 -5.47
N ALA A 415 -9.73 -0.14 -6.64
CA ALA A 415 -9.56 -0.94 -7.85
C ALA A 415 -8.27 -1.78 -7.88
N GLY A 416 -7.65 -1.93 -6.71
CA GLY A 416 -6.56 -2.86 -6.47
C GLY A 416 -7.00 -4.28 -6.15
N LEU A 417 -8.26 -4.59 -5.89
CA LEU A 417 -8.64 -5.99 -5.65
C LEU A 417 -8.60 -6.80 -6.96
N ALA A 418 -8.15 -8.05 -6.89
CA ALA A 418 -8.38 -8.97 -7.99
C ALA A 418 -9.88 -9.31 -8.10
N VAL A 419 -10.35 -9.55 -9.33
CA VAL A 419 -11.74 -9.99 -9.55
C VAL A 419 -11.91 -11.42 -9.04
N ILE A 420 -10.97 -12.31 -9.35
CA ILE A 420 -10.83 -13.63 -8.71
C ILE A 420 -9.42 -13.74 -8.15
N GLY A 421 -9.27 -13.62 -6.83
CA GLY A 421 -7.99 -13.78 -6.17
C GLY A 421 -7.75 -12.79 -5.04
N GLY A 422 -6.54 -12.26 -5.00
CA GLY A 422 -5.98 -11.57 -3.84
C GLY A 422 -6.56 -10.19 -3.57
N GLY A 423 -6.39 -9.78 -2.31
CA GLY A 423 -6.61 -8.43 -1.84
C GLY A 423 -5.54 -7.43 -2.30
N VAL A 424 -5.72 -6.16 -1.93
CA VAL A 424 -4.70 -5.11 -2.13
C VAL A 424 -3.52 -5.36 -1.19
N GLY A 425 -2.33 -5.51 -1.76
CA GLY A 425 -1.06 -5.54 -1.02
C GLY A 425 -0.49 -4.15 -0.79
N SER A 426 0.50 -4.07 0.10
CA SER A 426 1.32 -2.87 0.32
C SER A 426 2.75 -3.09 -0.15
N SER A 427 3.54 -2.01 -0.23
CA SER A 427 4.96 -2.08 -0.59
C SER A 427 5.80 -2.89 0.39
N SER A 428 5.43 -2.93 1.67
CA SER A 428 6.12 -3.71 2.71
C SER A 428 5.58 -5.13 2.87
N LYS A 429 4.35 -5.38 2.43
CA LYS A 429 3.67 -6.67 2.58
C LYS A 429 2.74 -6.94 1.40
N LYS A 430 3.19 -7.81 0.51
CA LYS A 430 2.45 -8.21 -0.68
C LYS A 430 1.34 -9.20 -0.31
N SER A 431 0.14 -9.01 -0.85
CA SER A 431 -0.87 -10.06 -0.85
C SER A 431 -0.45 -11.19 -1.80
N HIS A 432 -0.90 -12.41 -1.52
CA HIS A 432 -0.63 -13.56 -2.38
C HIS A 432 -1.90 -14.35 -2.63
N ALA A 433 -2.16 -14.65 -3.90
CA ALA A 433 -3.30 -15.43 -4.32
C ALA A 433 -2.87 -16.66 -5.11
N LYS A 434 -3.39 -17.81 -4.71
CA LYS A 434 -3.31 -19.05 -5.46
C LYS A 434 -4.67 -19.40 -6.05
N VAL A 435 -4.78 -19.40 -7.37
CA VAL A 435 -6.03 -19.71 -8.07
C VAL A 435 -5.81 -20.93 -8.96
N THR A 436 -6.58 -21.99 -8.76
CA THR A 436 -6.53 -23.21 -9.59
C THR A 436 -7.82 -23.36 -10.36
N ILE A 437 -7.73 -23.47 -11.69
CA ILE A 437 -8.88 -23.66 -12.58
C ILE A 437 -8.65 -24.93 -13.40
N GLN A 438 -9.53 -25.92 -13.26
CA GLN A 438 -9.34 -27.24 -13.86
C GLN A 438 -10.65 -27.91 -14.29
N GLY A 439 -10.56 -29.13 -14.86
CA GLY A 439 -11.73 -29.83 -15.40
C GLY A 439 -12.24 -29.18 -16.68
N ASN A 440 -13.55 -29.05 -16.84
CA ASN A 440 -14.20 -28.33 -17.94
C ASN A 440 -14.76 -26.97 -17.50
N ALA A 441 -14.25 -26.42 -16.38
CA ALA A 441 -14.73 -25.18 -15.82
C ALA A 441 -14.70 -24.04 -16.84
N GLN A 442 -15.74 -23.20 -16.80
CA GLN A 442 -15.89 -22.00 -17.60
C GLN A 442 -15.76 -20.80 -16.67
N VAL A 443 -14.71 -20.01 -16.81
CA VAL A 443 -14.42 -18.90 -15.89
C VAL A 443 -14.26 -17.61 -16.67
N THR A 444 -15.08 -16.62 -16.33
CA THR A 444 -14.97 -15.26 -16.82
C THR A 444 -14.72 -14.32 -15.63
N ALA A 445 -13.64 -13.55 -15.69
CA ALA A 445 -13.30 -12.53 -14.70
C ALA A 445 -13.12 -11.18 -15.42
N GLU A 446 -14.07 -10.25 -15.24
CA GLU A 446 -14.03 -8.95 -15.91
C GLU A 446 -13.76 -7.81 -14.93
N ASN A 447 -12.56 -7.23 -15.03
CA ASN A 447 -12.24 -5.97 -14.38
C ASN A 447 -12.44 -4.82 -15.38
N ARG A 448 -13.24 -3.82 -15.00
CA ARG A 448 -13.47 -2.59 -15.78
C ARG A 448 -13.09 -1.33 -14.98
N ALA A 449 -12.51 -1.54 -13.79
CA ALA A 449 -12.08 -0.48 -12.89
C ALA A 449 -10.60 -0.13 -13.10
N TYR A 450 -10.13 0.90 -12.39
CA TYR A 450 -8.82 1.51 -12.53
C TYR A 450 -7.99 1.35 -11.26
N GLY A 451 -7.01 0.44 -11.14
CA GLY A 451 -6.31 0.33 -9.84
C GLY A 451 -5.33 -0.81 -9.60
N GLY A 452 -4.80 -1.47 -10.62
CA GLY A 452 -3.73 -2.47 -10.47
C GLY A 452 -4.18 -3.88 -10.07
N GLY A 453 -5.46 -4.11 -9.77
CA GLY A 453 -5.98 -5.47 -9.50
C GLY A 453 -6.04 -6.34 -10.76
N ALA A 454 -5.58 -7.60 -10.67
CA ALA A 454 -5.67 -8.55 -11.78
C ALA A 454 -7.12 -9.01 -12.06
N GLY A 455 -7.37 -9.53 -13.26
CA GLY A 455 -8.60 -10.27 -13.53
C GLY A 455 -8.64 -11.54 -12.68
N ILE A 456 -7.60 -12.37 -12.80
CA ILE A 456 -7.40 -13.58 -11.98
C ILE A 456 -5.98 -13.56 -11.42
N GLY A 457 -5.83 -13.64 -10.09
CA GLY A 457 -4.52 -13.69 -9.44
C GLY A 457 -4.35 -12.62 -8.36
N GLY A 458 -3.27 -11.85 -8.43
CA GLY A 458 -2.92 -10.86 -7.40
C GLY A 458 -3.76 -9.59 -7.47
N GLY A 459 -4.11 -9.04 -6.31
CA GLY A 459 -4.50 -7.64 -6.24
C GLY A 459 -3.29 -6.71 -6.45
N ALA A 460 -3.49 -5.40 -6.45
CA ALA A 460 -2.46 -4.41 -6.60
C ALA A 460 -1.35 -4.58 -5.55
N ASN A 461 -0.10 -4.41 -5.97
CA ASN A 461 1.12 -4.79 -5.22
C ASN A 461 1.15 -6.26 -4.74
N GLY A 462 0.26 -7.10 -5.24
CA GLY A 462 0.10 -8.51 -4.87
C GLY A 462 0.60 -9.45 -5.96
N THR A 463 0.80 -10.71 -5.57
CA THR A 463 1.26 -11.78 -6.47
C THR A 463 0.16 -12.80 -6.74
N GLY A 464 0.12 -13.33 -7.96
CA GLY A 464 -0.84 -14.33 -8.40
C GLY A 464 -0.15 -15.59 -8.92
N GLU A 465 -0.34 -16.71 -8.21
CA GLU A 465 -0.07 -18.05 -8.70
C GLU A 465 -1.36 -18.61 -9.33
N VAL A 466 -1.46 -18.57 -10.66
CA VAL A 466 -2.63 -19.11 -11.39
C VAL A 466 -2.25 -20.41 -12.08
N ILE A 467 -2.98 -21.48 -11.80
CA ILE A 467 -2.76 -22.83 -12.33
C ILE A 467 -3.95 -23.23 -13.19
N ILE A 468 -3.69 -23.59 -14.45
CA ILE A 468 -4.70 -24.05 -15.42
C ILE A 468 -4.52 -25.55 -15.71
N GLY A 469 -5.60 -26.32 -15.59
CA GLY A 469 -5.65 -27.75 -15.87
C GLY A 469 -6.90 -28.17 -16.65
N GLY A 470 -7.02 -29.46 -16.99
CA GLY A 470 -8.15 -29.99 -17.74
C GLY A 470 -8.35 -29.34 -19.12
N LYS A 471 -9.61 -29.14 -19.51
CA LYS A 471 -10.08 -28.40 -20.69
C LYS A 471 -10.70 -27.05 -20.29
N ALA A 472 -10.24 -26.46 -19.20
CA ALA A 472 -10.78 -25.21 -18.69
C ALA A 472 -10.82 -24.13 -19.77
N GLN A 473 -11.88 -23.35 -19.76
CA GLN A 473 -12.03 -22.16 -20.60
C GLN A 473 -11.99 -20.95 -19.68
N VAL A 474 -10.99 -20.11 -19.85
CA VAL A 474 -10.73 -18.98 -18.97
C VAL A 474 -10.69 -17.72 -19.80
N LYS A 475 -11.48 -16.73 -19.41
CA LYS A 475 -11.42 -15.36 -19.92
C LYS A 475 -11.17 -14.42 -18.75
N ALA A 476 -10.14 -13.60 -18.85
CA ALA A 476 -9.82 -12.65 -17.81
C ALA A 476 -9.47 -11.28 -18.39
N THR A 477 -9.93 -10.23 -17.71
CA THR A 477 -9.58 -8.84 -18.03
C THR A 477 -9.01 -8.18 -16.79
N GLY A 478 -7.78 -7.66 -16.90
CA GLY A 478 -7.12 -6.91 -15.83
C GLY A 478 -7.65 -5.48 -15.73
N SER A 479 -7.47 -4.85 -14.56
CA SER A 479 -7.82 -3.43 -14.40
C SER A 479 -7.00 -2.54 -15.33
N ALA A 480 -7.58 -1.39 -15.69
CA ALA A 480 -6.88 -0.37 -16.45
C ALA A 480 -5.91 0.44 -15.57
N GLU A 481 -4.90 1.04 -16.19
CA GLU A 481 -4.02 2.02 -15.55
C GLU A 481 -4.78 3.26 -15.09
N HIS A 482 -4.32 3.84 -13.99
CA HIS A 482 -4.81 5.11 -13.46
C HIS A 482 -3.67 6.09 -13.22
N HIS A 483 -3.79 7.31 -13.74
CA HIS A 483 -2.86 8.40 -13.43
C HIS A 483 -3.65 9.64 -13.01
N GLY A 484 -3.41 10.09 -11.77
CA GLY A 484 -4.12 11.21 -11.18
C GLY A 484 -3.24 12.09 -10.30
N SER A 485 -3.82 13.19 -9.80
CA SER A 485 -3.11 14.18 -8.99
C SER A 485 -2.69 13.68 -7.60
N TRP A 486 -3.22 12.52 -7.16
CA TRP A 486 -3.01 11.97 -5.82
C TRP A 486 -2.37 10.58 -5.86
N GLU A 487 -2.65 9.79 -6.89
CA GLU A 487 -2.20 8.42 -7.02
C GLU A 487 -1.94 8.04 -8.47
N ASN A 488 -1.03 7.09 -8.64
CA ASN A 488 -0.79 6.38 -9.88
C ASN A 488 -0.96 4.89 -9.60
N ASN A 489 -1.61 4.17 -10.50
CA ASN A 489 -1.80 2.73 -10.43
C ASN A 489 -1.46 2.14 -11.80
N GLY A 490 -0.58 1.15 -11.83
CA GLY A 490 -0.34 0.36 -13.03
C GLY A 490 -1.60 -0.44 -13.41
N ALA A 491 -1.70 -0.91 -14.64
CA ALA A 491 -2.72 -1.88 -15.02
C ALA A 491 -2.51 -3.19 -14.24
N GLY A 492 -3.60 -3.88 -13.92
CA GLY A 492 -3.51 -5.25 -13.44
C GLY A 492 -3.28 -6.23 -14.59
N ALA A 493 -2.65 -7.38 -14.32
CA ALA A 493 -2.62 -8.47 -15.29
C ALA A 493 -4.04 -8.98 -15.59
N ALA A 494 -4.27 -9.50 -16.79
CA ALA A 494 -5.45 -10.32 -17.02
C ALA A 494 -5.41 -11.56 -16.13
N ILE A 495 -4.28 -12.27 -16.14
CA ILE A 495 -4.03 -13.44 -15.30
C ILE A 495 -2.60 -13.35 -14.76
N GLY A 496 -2.41 -13.29 -13.44
CA GLY A 496 -1.08 -13.25 -12.83
C GLY A 496 -0.96 -12.20 -11.73
N ASP A 497 0.12 -11.45 -11.72
CA ASP A 497 0.41 -10.46 -10.67
C ASP A 497 -0.39 -9.17 -10.85
N GLY A 498 -0.70 -8.50 -9.75
CA GLY A 498 -1.26 -7.15 -9.81
C GLY A 498 -0.22 -6.11 -10.20
N GLY A 499 -0.68 -4.98 -10.75
CA GLY A 499 0.13 -3.79 -10.97
C GLY A 499 0.51 -3.11 -9.65
N THR A 500 1.51 -2.25 -9.69
CA THR A 500 1.94 -1.50 -8.50
C THR A 500 1.19 -0.19 -8.36
N THR A 501 1.11 0.32 -7.12
CA THR A 501 0.52 1.62 -6.81
C THR A 501 1.56 2.55 -6.22
N ALA A 502 1.43 3.84 -6.50
CA ALA A 502 2.32 4.88 -5.98
C ALA A 502 1.58 6.21 -5.79
N GLY A 503 2.18 7.11 -5.01
CA GLY A 503 1.69 8.49 -4.92
C GLY A 503 1.79 9.24 -6.25
N SER A 504 1.29 10.47 -6.28
CA SER A 504 1.14 11.31 -7.49
C SER A 504 2.37 11.51 -8.36
N SER A 505 3.58 11.43 -7.80
CA SER A 505 4.86 11.54 -8.54
C SER A 505 5.62 10.22 -8.69
N GLY A 506 5.09 9.12 -8.14
CA GLY A 506 5.74 7.81 -8.18
C GLY A 506 5.48 7.06 -9.48
N SER A 507 6.50 6.35 -9.96
CA SER A 507 6.37 5.43 -11.11
C SER A 507 5.66 4.15 -10.70
N VAL A 508 4.79 3.67 -11.57
CA VAL A 508 4.08 2.39 -11.41
C VAL A 508 4.42 1.42 -12.52
N GLN A 509 4.22 0.14 -12.23
CA GLN A 509 4.46 -0.98 -13.13
C GLN A 509 3.15 -1.73 -13.34
N ASN A 510 2.94 -2.18 -14.56
CA ASN A 510 1.80 -3.03 -14.90
C ASN A 510 2.02 -4.44 -14.35
N GLY A 511 0.91 -5.10 -14.03
CA GLY A 511 0.89 -6.49 -13.60
C GLY A 511 1.42 -7.41 -14.68
N GLU A 512 2.11 -8.45 -14.25
CA GLU A 512 2.71 -9.44 -15.15
C GLU A 512 1.70 -10.53 -15.49
N ASN A 513 1.43 -10.71 -16.78
CA ASN A 513 0.60 -11.82 -17.23
C ASN A 513 1.38 -13.13 -17.16
N LYS A 514 0.95 -14.03 -16.28
CA LYS A 514 1.53 -15.35 -16.11
C LYS A 514 0.52 -16.34 -15.54
N PHE A 515 0.62 -17.57 -16.03
CA PHE A 515 -0.04 -18.72 -15.44
C PHE A 515 0.85 -19.95 -15.64
N THR A 516 0.67 -20.94 -14.79
CA THR A 516 1.29 -22.25 -14.92
C THR A 516 0.25 -23.28 -15.33
N THR A 517 0.71 -24.40 -15.85
CA THR A 517 -0.14 -25.49 -16.29
C THR A 517 -0.03 -26.64 -15.30
N ASP A 518 -1.14 -27.23 -14.88
CA ASP A 518 -1.11 -28.52 -14.19
C ASP A 518 -0.82 -29.62 -15.21
N GLU A 519 0.46 -29.97 -15.32
CA GLU A 519 0.97 -30.94 -16.31
C GLU A 519 0.27 -32.30 -16.25
N LYS A 520 -0.27 -32.68 -15.09
CA LYS A 520 -0.93 -33.98 -14.92
C LYS A 520 -2.37 -34.00 -15.45
N SER A 521 -3.03 -32.84 -15.50
CA SER A 521 -4.46 -32.78 -15.83
C SER A 521 -4.78 -31.99 -17.10
N ILE A 522 -3.89 -31.12 -17.59
CA ILE A 522 -4.11 -30.31 -18.79
C ILE A 522 -4.41 -31.18 -20.01
N GLN A 523 -5.36 -30.73 -20.83
CA GLN A 523 -5.80 -31.43 -22.04
C GLN A 523 -5.90 -30.45 -23.22
N ASP A 524 -5.77 -31.00 -24.42
CA ASP A 524 -6.04 -30.25 -25.65
C ASP A 524 -7.50 -29.73 -25.66
N GLY A 525 -7.67 -28.50 -26.13
CA GLY A 525 -8.92 -27.76 -26.10
C GLY A 525 -9.05 -26.79 -24.93
N ALA A 526 -8.16 -26.82 -23.93
CA ALA A 526 -8.09 -25.76 -22.93
C ALA A 526 -7.81 -24.40 -23.61
N LYS A 527 -8.49 -23.34 -23.16
CA LYS A 527 -8.40 -22.01 -23.77
C LYS A 527 -8.27 -20.95 -22.69
N VAL A 528 -7.35 -20.02 -22.89
CA VAL A 528 -7.08 -18.89 -22.00
C VAL A 528 -7.07 -17.60 -22.81
N GLU A 529 -8.05 -16.74 -22.58
CA GLU A 529 -8.19 -15.42 -23.20
C GLU A 529 -7.84 -14.36 -22.15
N MET A 530 -6.74 -13.63 -22.39
CA MET A 530 -6.19 -12.62 -21.51
C MET A 530 -6.33 -11.26 -22.16
N THR A 531 -7.04 -10.34 -21.50
CA THR A 531 -7.22 -8.97 -21.98
C THR A 531 -6.61 -7.96 -21.00
N ASN A 532 -5.66 -7.16 -21.47
CA ASN A 532 -5.14 -6.01 -20.72
C ASN A 532 -5.77 -4.74 -21.26
N ILE A 533 -6.10 -3.80 -20.38
CA ILE A 533 -6.62 -2.49 -20.77
C ILE A 533 -5.45 -1.50 -20.78
N GLY A 534 -4.88 -1.25 -21.96
CA GLY A 534 -3.78 -0.31 -22.15
C GLY A 534 -4.23 1.13 -22.47
N HIS A 535 -3.26 2.00 -22.76
CA HIS A 535 -3.49 3.44 -22.95
C HIS A 535 -4.54 3.81 -24.00
N ASN A 536 -4.60 3.12 -25.15
CA ASN A 536 -5.55 3.45 -26.23
C ASN A 536 -6.68 2.43 -26.44
N GLY A 537 -6.73 1.36 -25.63
CA GLY A 537 -7.77 0.35 -25.75
C GLY A 537 -7.38 -1.02 -25.16
N PRO A 538 -8.32 -1.97 -25.18
CA PRO A 538 -8.04 -3.35 -24.78
C PRO A 538 -7.15 -4.05 -25.80
N ASN A 539 -6.21 -4.84 -25.30
CA ASN A 539 -5.38 -5.75 -26.09
C ASN A 539 -5.60 -7.18 -25.56
N THR A 540 -5.97 -8.10 -26.45
CA THR A 540 -6.35 -9.47 -26.10
C THR A 540 -5.41 -10.48 -26.74
N VAL A 541 -4.94 -11.42 -25.92
CA VAL A 541 -4.21 -12.62 -26.35
C VAL A 541 -5.05 -13.83 -26.03
N THR A 542 -5.15 -14.75 -26.97
CA THR A 542 -5.76 -16.06 -26.74
C THR A 542 -4.69 -17.13 -26.85
N GLN A 543 -4.59 -17.99 -25.82
CA GLN A 543 -3.80 -19.22 -25.89
C GLN A 543 -4.75 -20.41 -25.90
N THR A 544 -4.57 -21.31 -26.86
CA THR A 544 -5.32 -22.55 -26.96
C THR A 544 -4.38 -23.74 -26.92
N ARG A 545 -4.67 -24.74 -26.09
CA ARG A 545 -3.87 -25.96 -26.00
C ARG A 545 -4.20 -26.89 -27.16
N GLN A 546 -3.22 -27.19 -28.00
CA GLN A 546 -3.35 -28.07 -29.16
C GLN A 546 -2.10 -28.94 -29.29
N ASN A 547 -2.29 -30.25 -29.53
CA ASN A 547 -1.20 -31.21 -29.70
C ASN A 547 -0.15 -31.16 -28.56
N GLY A 548 -0.59 -30.93 -27.33
CA GLY A 548 0.31 -30.82 -26.17
C GLY A 548 1.18 -29.56 -26.14
N GLN A 549 0.82 -28.51 -26.89
CA GLN A 549 1.48 -27.20 -26.87
C GLN A 549 0.47 -26.05 -26.78
N TRP A 550 0.87 -24.90 -26.22
CA TRP A 550 0.05 -23.69 -26.23
C TRP A 550 0.27 -22.98 -27.57
N VAL A 551 -0.82 -22.75 -28.30
CA VAL A 551 -0.85 -21.98 -29.55
C VAL A 551 -1.42 -20.60 -29.22
N THR A 552 -0.66 -19.56 -29.53
CA THR A 552 -1.02 -18.17 -29.22
C THR A 552 -1.57 -17.46 -30.45
N GLU A 553 -2.75 -16.86 -30.31
CA GLU A 553 -3.39 -15.96 -31.26
C GLU A 553 -3.40 -14.54 -30.66
N GLY A 554 -2.97 -13.54 -31.45
CA GLY A 554 -2.81 -12.15 -31.03
C GLY A 554 -1.35 -11.77 -30.75
N ASN A 555 -1.13 -10.54 -30.27
CA ASN A 555 0.21 -10.05 -29.96
C ASN A 555 0.71 -10.62 -28.63
N ALA A 556 1.53 -11.67 -28.69
CA ALA A 556 2.07 -12.37 -27.52
C ALA A 556 2.92 -11.48 -26.60
N GLU A 557 3.55 -10.44 -27.14
CA GLU A 557 4.48 -9.58 -26.40
C GLU A 557 3.75 -8.52 -25.55
N GLN A 558 2.45 -8.31 -25.79
CA GLN A 558 1.61 -7.33 -25.06
C GLN A 558 2.33 -5.99 -24.80
N THR A 559 3.08 -5.50 -25.79
CA THR A 559 3.86 -4.27 -25.66
C THR A 559 2.94 -3.10 -25.27
N PRO A 560 3.33 -2.23 -24.32
CA PRO A 560 2.57 -1.04 -23.98
C PRO A 560 2.27 -0.26 -25.26
N GLU A 561 0.99 -0.08 -25.59
CA GLU A 561 0.64 0.74 -26.73
C GLU A 561 1.16 2.16 -26.51
N LYS A 562 1.87 2.75 -27.47
CA LYS A 562 2.29 4.15 -27.35
C LYS A 562 1.08 5.03 -27.06
N CYS A 563 1.16 5.83 -26.01
CA CYS A 563 0.07 6.74 -25.65
C CYS A 563 -0.13 7.78 -26.75
N LYS A 564 -1.39 8.00 -27.17
CA LYS A 564 -1.73 9.08 -28.12
C LYS A 564 -1.94 10.44 -27.44
N HIS A 565 -1.83 10.50 -26.11
CA HIS A 565 -2.04 11.69 -25.29
C HIS A 565 -3.38 12.42 -25.52
N SER A 566 -4.41 11.70 -25.96
CA SER A 566 -5.67 12.28 -26.40
C SER A 566 -6.71 12.49 -25.28
N LYS A 567 -6.52 11.88 -24.10
CA LYS A 567 -7.47 12.00 -22.97
C LYS A 567 -7.20 13.19 -22.04
N GLY A 568 -6.33 14.13 -22.41
CA GLY A 568 -6.03 15.33 -21.64
C GLY A 568 -4.90 15.17 -20.61
N GLU A 569 -4.75 16.20 -19.77
CA GLU A 569 -3.66 16.36 -18.81
C GLU A 569 -4.17 16.78 -17.41
N TYR A 570 -3.39 16.51 -16.37
CA TYR A 570 -3.64 16.97 -15.01
C TYR A 570 -2.40 17.65 -14.41
N ALA A 571 -2.63 18.57 -13.48
CA ALA A 571 -1.56 19.22 -12.71
C ALA A 571 -1.01 18.22 -11.67
N ALA A 572 0.26 17.86 -11.79
CA ALA A 572 0.92 16.86 -10.96
C ALA A 572 1.84 17.53 -9.92
N GLU A 573 3.08 17.85 -10.27
CA GLU A 573 4.04 18.46 -9.36
C GLU A 573 4.00 19.99 -9.40
N ARG A 574 4.04 20.62 -8.22
CA ARG A 574 4.18 22.06 -8.07
C ARG A 574 5.40 22.41 -7.24
N VAL A 575 6.37 23.06 -7.85
CA VAL A 575 7.49 23.71 -7.15
C VAL A 575 7.11 25.18 -6.96
N PRO A 576 6.88 25.67 -5.73
CA PRO A 576 6.53 27.06 -5.52
C PRO A 576 7.72 27.98 -5.87
N PRO A 577 7.46 29.17 -6.46
CA PRO A 577 8.51 30.17 -6.68
C PRO A 577 8.99 30.77 -5.37
N ASN A 578 10.22 31.29 -5.36
CA ASN A 578 10.74 32.10 -4.26
C ASN A 578 11.23 33.49 -4.75
N CYS A 579 11.88 34.25 -3.88
CA CYS A 579 12.31 35.62 -4.18
C CYS A 579 13.41 35.72 -5.24
N THR A 580 14.10 34.62 -5.54
CA THR A 580 15.27 34.58 -6.44
C THR A 580 15.17 33.51 -7.51
N GLU A 581 14.39 32.45 -7.27
CA GLU A 581 14.24 31.30 -8.14
C GLU A 581 12.78 31.15 -8.57
N THR A 582 12.57 30.89 -9.85
CA THR A 582 11.25 30.57 -10.39
C THR A 582 10.76 29.23 -9.86
N GLY A 583 9.44 29.09 -9.72
CA GLY A 583 8.79 27.82 -9.47
C GLY A 583 8.45 27.10 -10.77
N SER A 584 7.78 25.97 -10.67
CA SER A 584 7.24 25.23 -11.82
C SER A 584 5.94 24.52 -11.49
N GLN A 585 5.12 24.32 -12.52
CA GLN A 585 3.95 23.45 -12.50
C GLN A 585 4.10 22.41 -13.62
N THR A 586 4.17 21.14 -13.25
CA THR A 586 4.23 20.02 -14.21
C THR A 586 2.83 19.52 -14.53
N TYR A 587 2.56 19.28 -15.82
CA TYR A 587 1.34 18.68 -16.33
C TYR A 587 1.63 17.32 -16.95
N ARG A 588 0.88 16.30 -16.53
CA ARG A 588 1.06 14.90 -16.94
C ARG A 588 -0.17 14.38 -17.66
N CYS A 589 0.03 13.42 -18.56
CA CYS A 589 -1.06 12.79 -19.31
C CYS A 589 -1.94 11.95 -18.39
N ILE A 590 -3.26 12.10 -18.49
CA ILE A 590 -4.23 11.31 -17.71
C ILE A 590 -4.17 9.81 -18.07
N SER A 591 -3.71 9.47 -19.28
CA SER A 591 -3.70 8.07 -19.75
C SER A 591 -2.44 7.29 -19.39
N CYS A 592 -1.28 7.94 -19.28
CA CYS A 592 0.01 7.25 -19.11
C CYS A 592 0.95 7.91 -18.08
N GLY A 593 0.58 9.05 -17.50
CA GLY A 593 1.42 9.76 -16.53
C GLY A 593 2.67 10.43 -17.10
N GLU A 594 2.94 10.31 -18.41
CA GLU A 594 4.06 11.00 -19.05
C GLU A 594 3.90 12.52 -18.96
N ILE A 595 5.03 13.23 -18.80
CA ILE A 595 5.05 14.69 -18.75
C ILE A 595 4.68 15.22 -20.14
N ILE A 596 3.57 15.95 -20.22
CA ILE A 596 3.14 16.63 -21.45
C ILE A 596 3.87 17.96 -21.56
N ARG A 597 3.92 18.71 -20.45
CA ARG A 597 4.53 20.05 -20.40
C ARG A 597 4.85 20.48 -18.98
N VAL A 598 5.77 21.44 -18.86
CA VAL A 598 6.13 22.09 -17.60
C VAL A 598 5.96 23.60 -17.80
N GLU A 599 5.14 24.23 -16.97
CA GLU A 599 5.02 25.69 -16.92
C GLU A 599 5.99 26.26 -15.88
N VAL A 600 6.73 27.29 -16.27
CA VAL A 600 7.56 28.05 -15.33
C VAL A 600 6.68 29.05 -14.61
N VAL A 601 6.67 28.98 -13.28
CA VAL A 601 6.00 29.96 -12.43
C VAL A 601 7.01 31.06 -12.10
N ALA A 602 6.80 32.26 -12.63
CA ALA A 602 7.73 33.37 -12.50
C ALA A 602 8.02 33.73 -11.03
N THR A 603 9.21 34.29 -10.77
CA THR A 603 9.48 34.97 -9.50
C THR A 603 8.49 36.13 -9.34
N ASN A 604 8.05 36.40 -8.10
CA ASN A 604 7.08 37.46 -7.78
C ASN A 604 5.64 37.28 -8.33
N SER A 605 5.18 36.06 -8.58
CA SER A 605 3.76 35.78 -8.89
C SER A 605 2.97 35.33 -7.66
N GLY A 606 1.76 35.87 -7.46
CA GLY A 606 0.86 35.52 -6.34
C GLY A 606 1.36 36.02 -4.97
N ASP A 607 1.28 35.18 -3.94
CA ASP A 607 1.64 35.51 -2.54
C ASP A 607 3.16 35.68 -2.27
N TRP A 608 4.00 35.47 -3.27
CA TRP A 608 5.46 35.37 -3.15
C TRP A 608 6.20 36.57 -3.77
N TYR A 609 5.83 37.79 -3.37
CA TYR A 609 6.49 39.04 -3.78
C TYR A 609 7.61 39.49 -2.82
N HIS A 610 8.57 40.26 -3.33
CA HIS A 610 9.59 40.91 -2.48
C HIS A 610 8.95 41.83 -1.43
N ASN A 611 9.23 41.56 -0.16
CA ASN A 611 8.84 42.45 0.94
C ASN A 611 10.02 43.36 1.33
N TYR A 612 10.10 44.53 0.67
CA TYR A 612 11.18 45.48 0.91
C TYR A 612 10.93 46.36 2.13
N GLN A 613 11.83 46.25 3.12
CA GLN A 613 11.90 47.13 4.28
C GLN A 613 13.11 48.04 4.20
N THR A 614 13.01 49.18 4.88
CA THR A 614 14.13 50.12 5.00
C THR A 614 15.06 49.65 6.12
N VAL A 615 16.34 49.51 5.81
CA VAL A 615 17.40 49.13 6.76
C VAL A 615 18.43 50.25 6.81
N THR A 616 18.82 50.64 8.01
CA THR A 616 19.88 51.62 8.25
C THR A 616 21.12 50.89 8.75
N VAL A 617 22.19 50.95 7.97
CA VAL A 617 23.54 50.50 8.32
C VAL A 617 24.28 51.66 8.96
N GLN A 618 24.76 51.48 10.19
CA GLN A 618 25.47 52.52 10.92
C GLN A 618 26.91 52.67 10.41
N PRO A 619 27.50 53.88 10.42
CA PRO A 619 28.88 54.08 10.01
C PRO A 619 29.85 53.40 10.98
N THR A 620 30.93 52.85 10.43
CA THR A 620 32.10 52.37 11.20
C THR A 620 33.24 53.38 11.09
N CYS A 621 34.38 53.15 11.76
CA CYS A 621 35.52 54.07 11.66
C CYS A 621 36.07 54.23 10.23
N THR A 622 35.84 53.25 9.36
CA THR A 622 36.38 53.20 8.00
C THR A 622 35.32 53.15 6.91
N GLU A 623 34.09 52.71 7.22
CA GLU A 623 32.99 52.60 6.25
C GLU A 623 31.85 53.56 6.58
N ASP A 624 31.34 54.24 5.54
CA ASP A 624 30.18 55.11 5.67
C ASP A 624 28.93 54.31 6.06
N GLY A 625 28.10 54.88 6.94
CA GLY A 625 26.75 54.39 7.21
C GLY A 625 25.79 54.87 6.14
N TYR A 626 24.71 54.15 5.91
CA TYR A 626 23.71 54.49 4.91
C TYR A 626 22.37 53.80 5.19
N THR A 627 21.33 54.31 4.55
CA THR A 627 20.01 53.69 4.52
C THR A 627 19.74 53.10 3.13
N VAL A 628 19.29 51.83 3.09
CA VAL A 628 18.97 51.09 1.87
C VAL A 628 17.65 50.32 2.02
N ARG A 629 16.95 50.04 0.93
CA ARG A 629 15.80 49.12 0.96
C ARG A 629 16.28 47.70 0.75
N LYS A 630 16.02 46.82 1.71
CA LYS A 630 16.42 45.41 1.70
C LYS A 630 15.19 44.52 1.81
N CYS A 631 15.10 43.50 0.95
CA CYS A 631 14.02 42.51 1.07
C CYS A 631 14.19 41.72 2.36
N SER A 632 13.17 41.70 3.22
CA SER A 632 13.20 40.94 4.48
C SER A 632 13.27 39.43 4.28
N ARG A 633 12.84 38.94 3.11
CA ARG A 633 12.80 37.52 2.78
C ARG A 633 14.11 36.99 2.17
N CYS A 634 14.78 37.76 1.32
CA CYS A 634 15.96 37.28 0.56
C CYS A 634 17.21 38.16 0.68
N GLY A 635 17.16 39.25 1.44
CA GLY A 635 18.31 40.14 1.64
C GLY A 635 18.71 40.95 0.40
N LYS A 636 18.02 40.82 -0.74
CA LYS A 636 18.32 41.63 -1.93
C LYS A 636 18.07 43.10 -1.66
N GLU A 637 19.08 43.91 -1.91
CA GLU A 637 19.01 45.37 -1.79
C GLU A 637 18.51 45.99 -3.10
N THR A 638 17.76 47.09 -2.99
CA THR A 638 17.23 47.84 -4.12
C THR A 638 17.29 49.34 -3.86
N GLY A 639 17.49 50.11 -4.93
CA GLY A 639 17.72 51.55 -4.86
C GLY A 639 19.18 51.91 -4.55
N GLN A 640 19.44 53.21 -4.47
CA GLN A 640 20.74 53.74 -4.11
C GLN A 640 20.87 53.87 -2.59
N HIS A 641 22.11 53.81 -2.08
CA HIS A 641 22.38 54.16 -0.68
C HIS A 641 22.04 55.63 -0.46
N THR A 642 21.18 55.90 0.52
CA THR A 642 20.70 57.24 0.86
C THR A 642 21.02 57.56 2.31
N SER A 643 20.91 58.83 2.72
CA SER A 643 21.24 59.24 4.09
C SER A 643 22.65 58.81 4.52
N ILE A 644 23.63 59.01 3.63
CA ILE A 644 25.02 58.60 3.86
C ILE A 644 25.58 59.38 5.05
N VAL A 645 25.98 58.66 6.09
CA VAL A 645 26.71 59.20 7.25
C VAL A 645 28.17 58.83 7.06
N LYS A 646 29.03 59.83 6.89
CA LYS A 646 30.46 59.60 6.64
C LYS A 646 31.13 58.89 7.81
N ALA A 647 32.03 57.97 7.48
CA ALA A 647 32.89 57.31 8.46
C ALA A 647 33.57 58.39 9.32
N PRO A 648 33.38 58.40 10.65
CA PRO A 648 33.95 59.41 11.53
C PRO A 648 35.49 59.37 11.61
N GLY A 649 36.13 58.34 11.05
CA GLY A 649 37.57 58.13 11.13
C GLY A 649 38.01 57.59 12.50
N HIS A 650 39.29 57.23 12.60
CA HIS A 650 39.86 56.79 13.86
C HIS A 650 40.14 57.99 14.78
N GLN A 651 39.63 57.93 16.00
CA GLN A 651 39.94 58.88 17.06
C GLN A 651 40.93 58.23 18.03
N TYR A 652 42.20 58.25 17.66
CA TYR A 652 43.25 57.68 18.48
C TYR A 652 43.48 58.50 19.75
N VAL A 653 43.41 57.82 20.89
CA VAL A 653 43.76 58.36 22.20
C VAL A 653 44.83 57.46 22.82
N GLU A 654 45.74 58.09 23.55
CA GLU A 654 46.75 57.36 24.30
C GLU A 654 46.07 56.49 25.36
N THR A 655 46.26 55.18 25.25
CA THR A 655 45.67 54.19 26.14
C THR A 655 46.80 53.36 26.72
N THR A 656 46.89 53.37 28.04
CA THR A 656 47.77 52.46 28.77
C THR A 656 47.00 51.16 29.02
N VAL A 657 47.49 50.07 28.44
CA VAL A 657 47.03 48.71 28.69
C VAL A 657 47.85 48.18 29.85
N ASP A 658 47.18 47.86 30.96
CA ASP A 658 47.84 47.30 32.13
C ASP A 658 48.39 45.89 31.83
N PRO A 659 49.55 45.51 32.42
CA PRO A 659 50.08 44.17 32.26
C PRO A 659 49.12 43.13 32.86
N THR A 660 48.92 42.03 32.15
CA THR A 660 48.18 40.87 32.66
C THR A 660 49.16 39.81 33.15
N CYS A 661 48.67 38.66 33.64
CA CYS A 661 49.54 37.57 34.08
C CYS A 661 50.45 37.04 32.97
N THR A 662 50.05 37.17 31.69
CA THR A 662 50.73 36.57 30.54
C THR A 662 51.18 37.59 29.50
N GLU A 663 50.53 38.74 29.40
CA GLU A 663 50.87 39.80 28.44
C GLU A 663 51.47 41.01 29.13
N SER A 664 52.50 41.58 28.52
CA SER A 664 53.10 42.83 28.98
C SER A 664 52.10 43.98 28.84
N GLY A 665 52.08 44.87 29.81
CA GLY A 665 51.38 46.14 29.70
C GLY A 665 52.18 47.10 28.83
N TYR A 666 51.52 48.05 28.19
CA TYR A 666 52.15 49.04 27.32
C TYR A 666 51.23 50.23 27.11
N THR A 667 51.79 51.34 26.69
CA THR A 667 51.05 52.51 26.21
C THR A 667 51.04 52.52 24.69
N VAL A 668 49.85 52.62 24.09
CA VAL A 668 49.64 52.69 22.64
C VAL A 668 48.54 53.70 22.29
N GLN A 669 48.52 54.18 21.04
CA GLN A 669 47.42 54.98 20.54
C GLN A 669 46.28 54.05 20.10
N LYS A 670 45.15 54.07 20.82
CA LYS A 670 43.99 53.21 20.55
C LYS A 670 42.79 54.05 20.14
N CYS A 671 42.12 53.69 19.05
CA CYS A 671 40.94 54.39 18.61
C CYS A 671 39.84 54.25 19.67
N SER A 672 39.34 55.37 20.20
CA SER A 672 38.28 55.38 21.23
C SER A 672 36.95 54.82 20.72
N VAL A 673 36.77 54.74 19.40
CA VAL A 673 35.52 54.32 18.75
C VAL A 673 35.54 52.83 18.37
N CYS A 674 36.62 52.33 17.75
CA CYS A 674 36.70 50.91 17.28
C CYS A 674 37.73 50.06 18.02
N GLY A 675 38.56 50.64 18.89
CA GLY A 675 39.60 49.91 19.61
C GLY A 675 40.81 49.50 18.77
N GLU A 676 40.92 49.93 17.51
CA GLU A 676 42.11 49.66 16.70
C GLU A 676 43.34 50.39 17.26
N GLU A 677 44.48 49.71 17.32
CA GLU A 677 45.74 50.24 17.85
C GLU A 677 46.64 50.71 16.70
N THR A 678 47.34 51.85 16.89
CA THR A 678 48.31 52.39 15.94
C THR A 678 49.55 52.90 16.65
N GLY A 679 50.66 53.03 15.91
CA GLY A 679 51.95 53.47 16.44
C GLY A 679 52.74 52.40 17.21
N GLU A 680 53.90 52.77 17.73
CA GLU A 680 54.76 51.87 18.50
C GLU A 680 54.26 51.74 19.95
N ARG A 681 54.29 50.51 20.48
CA ARG A 681 54.01 50.25 21.90
C ARG A 681 55.19 50.74 22.73
N THR A 682 54.94 51.69 23.62
CA THR A 682 55.94 52.30 24.50
C THR A 682 55.63 52.01 25.97
N ASN A 683 56.55 52.31 26.88
CA ASN A 683 56.38 52.05 28.32
C ASN A 683 56.00 50.59 28.63
N ILE A 684 56.69 49.63 28.00
CA ILE A 684 56.41 48.20 28.15
C ILE A 684 56.69 47.77 29.60
N VAL A 685 55.66 47.28 30.28
CA VAL A 685 55.74 46.69 31.62
C VAL A 685 55.64 45.18 31.46
N ALA A 686 56.61 44.43 31.97
CA ALA A 686 56.62 42.97 31.85
C ALA A 686 55.30 42.35 32.40
N PRO A 687 54.87 41.19 31.86
CA PRO A 687 53.71 40.49 32.38
C PRO A 687 53.83 40.29 33.88
N LEU A 688 52.71 40.39 34.60
CA LEU A 688 52.68 40.27 36.05
C LEU A 688 53.12 38.87 36.51
N GLY A 689 53.06 37.86 35.63
CA GLY A 689 53.27 36.47 35.98
C GLY A 689 52.11 35.91 36.79
N HIS A 690 52.01 34.59 36.82
CA HIS A 690 51.01 33.93 37.63
C HIS A 690 51.51 33.70 39.06
N GLU A 691 50.63 34.00 40.01
CA GLU A 691 50.80 33.66 41.41
C GLU A 691 49.63 32.77 41.83
N TYR A 692 49.90 31.51 42.19
CA TYR A 692 48.87 30.49 42.43
C TYR A 692 48.62 30.26 43.92
N LYS A 693 47.35 30.14 44.30
CA LYS A 693 46.93 29.72 45.64
C LYS A 693 45.71 28.82 45.51
N ASN A 694 45.81 27.60 46.05
CA ASN A 694 44.81 26.54 45.89
C ASN A 694 44.52 26.15 44.42
N GLY A 695 45.55 26.08 43.56
CA GLY A 695 45.40 25.64 42.17
C GLY A 695 44.72 26.66 41.24
N VAL A 696 44.57 27.92 41.66
CA VAL A 696 44.03 29.03 40.86
C VAL A 696 44.89 30.28 41.06
N CYS A 697 45.16 30.99 39.98
CA CYS A 697 45.94 32.21 39.99
C CYS A 697 45.14 33.30 40.71
N ILE A 698 45.70 33.85 41.78
CA ILE A 698 45.01 34.87 42.57
C ILE A 698 44.84 36.20 41.81
N ARG A 699 45.56 36.40 40.70
CA ARG A 699 45.55 37.64 39.93
C ARG A 699 44.56 37.62 38.76
N CYS A 700 44.43 36.51 38.04
CA CYS A 700 43.54 36.41 36.87
C CYS A 700 42.48 35.30 36.96
N GLY A 701 42.48 34.48 38.01
CA GLY A 701 41.56 33.35 38.14
C GLY A 701 41.87 32.16 37.22
N ALA A 702 42.97 32.21 36.44
CA ALA A 702 43.40 31.07 35.63
C ALA A 702 43.88 29.92 36.52
N PRO A 703 43.48 28.66 36.30
CA PRO A 703 43.96 27.52 37.09
C PRO A 703 45.49 27.38 37.00
N GLU A 704 46.10 26.83 38.04
CA GLU A 704 47.52 26.43 38.04
C GLU A 704 47.73 25.40 36.92
N PRO A 705 48.71 25.60 36.02
CA PRO A 705 48.92 24.69 34.91
C PRO A 705 49.30 23.35 35.53
N GLN A 706 48.42 22.38 35.38
CA GLN A 706 48.72 21.02 35.79
C GLN A 706 49.75 20.49 34.79
N GLU A 707 51.00 20.34 35.23
CA GLU A 707 51.89 19.35 34.61
C GLU A 707 51.30 17.97 34.88
N ASN A 708 50.44 17.53 33.94
CA ASN A 708 49.95 16.19 33.64
C ASN A 708 48.45 16.21 33.35
N GLY A 709 48.07 15.96 32.09
CA GLY A 709 46.66 15.70 31.76
C GLY A 709 46.27 15.74 30.29
N SER A 710 46.95 14.96 29.43
CA SER A 710 46.41 14.31 28.23
C SER A 710 45.09 14.86 27.65
N ALA A 711 45.14 15.91 26.83
CA ALA A 711 44.17 16.06 25.74
C ALA A 711 44.72 15.29 24.54
N ALA A 712 43.99 14.26 24.08
CA ALA A 712 44.36 13.53 22.88
C ALA A 712 44.50 14.52 21.71
N PRO A 713 45.52 14.37 20.86
CA PRO A 713 45.71 15.28 19.73
C PRO A 713 44.52 15.12 18.78
N ASN A 714 43.83 16.22 18.48
CA ASN A 714 42.63 16.19 17.66
C ASN A 714 43.01 16.21 16.19
N TYR A 715 42.86 15.09 15.51
CA TYR A 715 43.07 15.00 14.07
C TYR A 715 42.06 14.02 13.47
N THR A 716 41.79 14.18 12.17
CA THR A 716 40.91 13.30 11.41
C THR A 716 41.70 12.60 10.32
N VAL A 717 41.54 11.29 10.19
CA VAL A 717 42.04 10.52 9.06
C VAL A 717 40.87 10.09 8.20
N THR A 718 40.99 10.30 6.88
CA THR A 718 40.03 9.83 5.89
C THR A 718 40.69 8.78 4.99
N GLY A 719 39.93 7.78 4.55
CA GLY A 719 40.41 6.70 3.67
C GLY A 719 40.48 5.31 4.32
N ALA A 720 40.72 5.21 5.64
CA ALA A 720 40.53 4.00 6.45
C ALA A 720 40.71 4.33 7.96
N GLU A 721 40.33 3.39 8.84
CA GLU A 721 40.56 3.53 10.28
C GLU A 721 42.05 3.45 10.64
N THR A 722 42.50 4.30 11.57
CA THR A 722 43.87 4.29 12.10
C THR A 722 44.10 3.06 12.96
N TYR A 723 45.20 2.33 12.73
CA TYR A 723 45.51 1.11 13.50
C TYR A 723 46.75 1.25 14.40
N GLU A 724 47.53 2.32 14.26
CA GLU A 724 48.66 2.61 15.15
C GLU A 724 48.78 4.11 15.41
N THR A 725 48.84 4.47 16.69
CA THR A 725 49.16 5.81 17.19
C THR A 725 50.17 5.67 18.32
N SER A 726 51.44 5.97 18.06
CA SER A 726 52.51 5.77 19.05
C SER A 726 53.51 6.93 19.03
N VAL A 727 54.04 7.26 20.20
CA VAL A 727 55.20 8.16 20.33
C VAL A 727 56.43 7.31 20.57
N VAL A 728 57.35 7.29 19.61
CA VAL A 728 58.61 6.53 19.69
C VAL A 728 59.75 7.45 19.27
N ASP A 729 60.76 7.61 20.12
CA ASP A 729 61.98 8.37 19.83
C ASP A 729 61.74 9.78 19.25
N GLY A 730 60.82 10.54 19.84
CA GLY A 730 60.49 11.90 19.39
C GLY A 730 59.63 11.97 18.13
N ARG A 731 59.03 10.85 17.70
CA ARG A 731 58.14 10.78 16.52
C ARG A 731 56.75 10.32 16.92
N TYR A 732 55.73 11.06 16.51
CA TYR A 732 54.33 10.69 16.64
C TYR A 732 53.87 10.00 15.35
N ILE A 733 53.68 8.68 15.39
CA ILE A 733 53.37 7.86 14.22
C ILE A 733 51.86 7.64 14.11
N ILE A 734 51.30 7.92 12.93
CA ILE A 734 49.91 7.66 12.57
C ILE A 734 49.92 6.72 11.37
N ALA A 735 49.49 5.46 11.56
CA ALA A 735 49.47 4.45 10.50
C ALA A 735 48.06 4.04 10.09
N VAL A 736 47.86 3.90 8.78
CA VAL A 736 46.58 3.61 8.13
C VAL A 736 46.74 2.43 7.17
N PRO A 737 45.86 1.41 7.20
CA PRO A 737 46.04 0.19 6.42
C PRO A 737 45.46 0.35 5.00
N SER A 738 45.58 1.54 4.42
CA SER A 738 45.12 1.90 3.07
C SER A 738 46.30 2.34 2.20
N GLU A 739 46.18 2.22 0.89
CA GLU A 739 47.12 2.81 -0.08
C GLU A 739 46.89 4.32 -0.25
N ASP A 740 45.65 4.77 -0.05
CA ASP A 740 45.21 6.16 -0.14
C ASP A 740 44.57 6.61 1.18
N ALA A 741 45.08 7.69 1.76
CA ALA A 741 44.54 8.26 2.99
C ALA A 741 44.96 9.73 3.15
N ALA A 742 44.19 10.50 3.92
CA ALA A 742 44.54 11.88 4.24
C ALA A 742 44.40 12.17 5.74
N LEU A 743 45.44 12.77 6.31
CA LEU A 743 45.50 13.30 7.68
C LEU A 743 45.13 14.79 7.66
N SER A 744 44.13 15.19 8.45
CA SER A 744 43.64 16.56 8.56
C SER A 744 43.59 17.02 10.01
N ALA A 745 44.13 18.20 10.32
CA ALA A 745 44.08 18.82 11.66
C ALA A 745 44.30 20.33 11.56
N VAL A 746 44.31 21.05 12.69
CA VAL A 746 44.80 22.43 12.73
C VAL A 746 46.21 22.50 13.34
N LEU A 747 46.96 23.56 13.03
CA LEU A 747 48.33 23.72 13.53
C LEU A 747 48.41 23.71 15.06
N GLY A 748 47.39 24.23 15.75
CA GLY A 748 47.31 24.21 17.22
C GLY A 748 47.35 22.81 17.81
N ASP A 749 46.82 21.79 17.11
CA ASP A 749 46.81 20.40 17.57
C ASP A 749 48.23 19.80 17.62
N LEU A 750 49.14 20.29 16.78
CA LEU A 750 50.54 19.86 16.78
C LEU A 750 51.27 20.25 18.08
N ARG A 751 50.80 21.26 18.81
CA ARG A 751 51.35 21.60 20.13
C ARG A 751 51.00 20.54 21.18
N ALA A 752 49.83 19.91 21.06
CA ALA A 752 49.45 18.79 21.93
C ALA A 752 50.30 17.54 21.64
N ILE A 753 50.64 17.32 20.36
CA ILE A 753 51.59 16.28 19.95
C ILE A 753 53.00 16.59 20.47
N LYS A 754 53.43 17.85 20.38
CA LYS A 754 54.73 18.30 20.90
C LYS A 754 54.83 18.16 22.42
N ALA A 755 53.76 18.47 23.14
CA ALA A 755 53.66 18.27 24.58
C ALA A 755 53.76 16.80 25.00
N GLN A 756 53.51 15.84 24.08
CA GLN A 756 53.72 14.41 24.31
C GLN A 756 55.16 13.96 24.05
N GLY A 757 56.08 14.89 23.76
CA GLY A 757 57.50 14.61 23.56
C GLY A 757 57.86 14.21 22.13
N ALA A 758 57.00 14.50 21.14
CA ALA A 758 57.31 14.32 19.73
C ALA A 758 57.73 15.64 19.08
N ASP A 759 58.77 15.63 18.26
CA ASP A 759 59.23 16.75 17.44
C ASP A 759 58.79 16.60 15.97
N VAL A 760 58.37 15.39 15.59
CA VAL A 760 58.00 15.02 14.22
C VAL A 760 56.69 14.23 14.22
N VAL A 761 55.80 14.54 13.28
CA VAL A 761 54.63 13.71 12.96
C VAL A 761 54.95 12.85 11.75
N VAL A 762 54.70 11.54 11.85
CA VAL A 762 54.91 10.57 10.76
C VAL A 762 53.56 10.02 10.34
N PHE A 763 53.21 10.18 9.07
CA PHE A 763 52.01 9.60 8.48
C PHE A 763 52.40 8.43 7.58
N ARG A 764 51.85 7.24 7.87
CA ARG A 764 52.18 5.99 7.16
C ARG A 764 50.93 5.36 6.56
N THR A 765 51.06 5.01 5.29
CA THR A 765 50.10 4.24 4.50
C THR A 765 50.79 2.98 3.97
N ARG A 766 50.05 2.07 3.32
CA ARG A 766 50.66 0.88 2.68
C ARG A 766 51.64 1.24 1.55
N SER A 767 51.42 2.39 0.92
CA SER A 767 52.14 2.86 -0.26
C SER A 767 53.36 3.72 0.09
N ARG A 768 53.31 4.49 1.18
CA ARG A 768 54.40 5.38 1.61
C ARG A 768 54.35 5.83 3.07
N GLU A 769 55.49 6.35 3.52
CA GLU A 769 55.68 7.09 4.78
C GLU A 769 56.10 8.52 4.46
N SER A 770 55.62 9.49 5.24
CA SER A 770 56.00 10.90 5.10
C SER A 770 56.02 11.56 6.47
N SER A 771 56.97 12.46 6.69
CA SER A 771 57.20 13.08 7.99
C SER A 771 57.15 14.61 7.91
N LEU A 772 56.66 15.23 9.00
CA LEU A 772 56.50 16.68 9.15
C LEU A 772 57.17 17.12 10.47
N VAL A 773 58.07 18.09 10.39
CA VAL A 773 58.69 18.69 11.59
C VAL A 773 57.70 19.68 12.22
N ILE A 774 57.37 19.49 13.50
CA ILE A 774 56.28 20.22 14.15
C ILE A 774 56.57 21.72 14.22
N ASP A 775 57.80 22.13 14.52
CA ASP A 775 58.14 23.56 14.63
C ASP A 775 58.08 24.29 13.29
N GLU A 776 58.42 23.61 12.19
CA GLU A 776 58.31 24.17 10.85
C GLU A 776 56.84 24.34 10.47
N MET A 777 55.99 23.35 10.78
CA MET A 777 54.55 23.43 10.58
C MET A 777 53.91 24.57 11.38
N LEU A 778 54.28 24.72 12.66
CA LEU A 778 53.75 25.78 13.54
C LEU A 778 54.17 27.19 13.10
N ALA A 779 55.28 27.33 12.39
CA ALA A 779 55.72 28.63 11.85
C ALA A 779 54.88 29.10 10.64
N MET A 780 54.06 28.22 10.04
CA MET A 780 53.30 28.51 8.81
C MET A 780 51.96 29.22 9.05
N GLY A 781 51.49 29.35 10.30
CA GLY A 781 50.20 29.97 10.57
C GLY A 781 49.81 30.02 12.05
N THR A 782 48.60 30.49 12.33
CA THR A 782 48.02 30.52 13.68
C THR A 782 47.43 29.17 14.08
N ASP A 783 47.10 29.00 15.36
CA ASP A 783 46.61 27.72 15.92
C ASP A 783 45.34 27.18 15.23
N VAL A 784 44.53 28.03 14.60
CA VAL A 784 43.31 27.63 13.87
C VAL A 784 43.54 27.30 12.39
N THR A 785 44.79 27.39 11.91
CA THR A 785 45.11 27.18 10.50
C THR A 785 45.01 25.69 10.17
N PRO A 786 44.15 25.27 9.22
CA PRO A 786 44.00 23.86 8.86
C PRO A 786 45.17 23.39 7.99
N PHE A 787 45.59 22.15 8.15
CA PHE A 787 46.46 21.45 7.21
C PHE A 787 45.90 20.09 6.84
N VAL A 788 46.27 19.62 5.65
CA VAL A 788 45.93 18.29 5.13
C VAL A 788 47.18 17.68 4.50
N LEU A 789 47.60 16.51 4.97
CA LEU A 789 48.62 15.67 4.34
C LEU A 789 47.92 14.46 3.71
N ALA A 790 47.90 14.41 2.39
CA ALA A 790 47.24 13.34 1.62
C ALA A 790 48.27 12.45 0.93
N HIS A 791 48.09 11.13 1.04
CA HIS A 791 48.76 10.12 0.22
C HIS A 791 47.79 9.58 -0.81
N ASN A 792 48.18 9.62 -2.08
CA ASN A 792 47.48 8.99 -3.19
C ASN A 792 48.48 8.06 -3.90
N GLY A 793 48.50 6.79 -3.50
CA GLY A 793 49.50 5.81 -3.92
C GLY A 793 50.93 6.29 -3.60
N GLY A 794 51.77 6.39 -4.62
CA GLY A 794 53.18 6.79 -4.48
C GLY A 794 53.41 8.29 -4.23
N GLU A 795 52.38 9.14 -4.23
CA GLU A 795 52.50 10.60 -4.11
C GLU A 795 51.99 11.12 -2.76
N ALA A 796 52.64 12.17 -2.24
CA ALA A 796 52.22 12.88 -1.03
C ALA A 796 52.06 14.36 -1.35
N ARG A 797 51.00 14.95 -0.82
CA ARG A 797 50.71 16.37 -0.96
C ARG A 797 50.32 16.96 0.39
N LEU A 798 51.02 18.01 0.79
CA LEU A 798 50.72 18.79 1.97
C LEU A 798 50.06 20.10 1.53
N THR A 799 48.91 20.41 2.11
CA THR A 799 48.31 21.75 2.01
C THR A 799 48.14 22.37 3.38
N ILE A 800 48.55 23.61 3.54
CA ILE A 800 48.33 24.43 4.75
C ILE A 800 47.48 25.63 4.33
N ASN A 801 46.33 25.81 4.96
CA ASN A 801 45.33 26.83 4.59
C ASN A 801 44.93 26.82 3.09
N GLY A 802 44.93 25.63 2.47
CA GLY A 802 44.62 25.44 1.05
C GLY A 802 45.77 25.69 0.07
N ALA A 803 46.92 26.21 0.51
CA ALA A 803 48.13 26.38 -0.30
C ALA A 803 49.04 25.14 -0.21
N ALA A 804 49.71 24.76 -1.31
CA ALA A 804 50.59 23.60 -1.33
C ALA A 804 51.96 23.90 -0.70
N HIS A 805 52.42 23.01 0.19
CA HIS A 805 53.66 23.12 0.96
C HIS A 805 54.45 21.81 0.95
N ASN A 806 54.60 21.20 -0.22
CA ASN A 806 55.22 19.88 -0.36
C ASN A 806 56.72 19.88 0.03
N GLU A 807 57.35 21.05 0.08
CA GLU A 807 58.73 21.25 0.54
C GLU A 807 58.95 20.89 2.02
N LEU A 808 57.89 20.89 2.83
CA LEU A 808 57.93 20.54 4.26
C LEU A 808 57.76 19.03 4.52
N ILE A 809 57.65 18.22 3.47
CA ILE A 809 57.52 16.76 3.56
C ILE A 809 58.92 16.13 3.50
N HIS A 810 59.25 15.30 4.49
CA HIS A 810 60.52 14.56 4.57
C HIS A 810 60.35 13.05 4.54
#